data_AF-A0A945KBQ8-F1
#
_entry.id   AF-A0A945KBQ8-F1
#
_cell.length_a   1.000
_cell.length_b   1.000
_cell.length_c   1.000
_cell.angle_alpha   90.00
_cell.angle_beta   90.00
_cell.angle_gamma   90.00
#
_symmetry.space_group_name_H-M   'P 1'
#
loop_
_entity.id
_entity.type
_entity.pdbx_description
1 polymer ?
#
loop_
_entity_poly.entity_id
_entity_poly.type
_entity_poly.pdbx_seq_one_letter_code
_entity_poly.pdbx_strand_id
1 'polypeptide(L)'
;NDPVDLPMSVLFGKAPKMHRVAEREQAEGKPFDTAKLNIEDAVFQVLRHPTVASKNYLITIGDRTVGGMVARDQMVGPWQVPVADCAVTTVTYDSTAGEAMAMGERTPLALINAPASGRMAIGEAITNIAAARIGQMQDIKLSANWMSAAGHPGEDEKLYRAVQAVGMELCPALGITIPVGKDSMSMRTTWTDGDEDKAVTSPMSLIITAFSPVLDVRKTLTPQLRTDVGETQLLLLDLGAGAMRMGGSILAQVNQQMGDTAPDLDNPALLKNFFDAMQISIEQGDILAYHDRSDGGLLATLVEMSFAGRVGISVDVFGLGEDPIAALFNEELGAVIQVSAEHTNAVAERFSDAGVDVHLLGGLNNHQTVEIINKKSPLFKRSRADLQRTWSETSYRMAALRDNADCAWEEFDNIASDDPGLSVNLSYDPSDDIAAPYVNSGVRPAVAILREQGVNSHLEMAAAFDRAGFDAVDVHMSDLLAGRRQLSDFGGVIACGGFSYGDVLGAGEGWAKTVLFNEQIRDQFQAFFQRPDSFSLGVCNGCQMLSNLKTLIPGAELWPRFVRNHSEQFEARFSLVRVEESPSIFLQGMAGSHMPIAISHGEGRAEFSSQKAMDRLLASNQVAMRFLNNQGQIAATYPANPNGSPDGITGVSSSDGRATLMMPHPERVYRTVQNSWHPDDWGEDGAWMRIFRNARKFVD
;
A
#
# COMPACT_ATOMS: atom_id res chain seq x y z
N ASN A 1 -45.56 26.62 15.71
CA ASN A 1 -44.66 26.04 16.73
C ASN A 1 -43.27 26.15 16.20
N ASP A 2 -42.42 26.94 16.85
CA ASP A 2 -40.99 27.04 16.57
C ASP A 2 -40.29 26.19 17.64
N PRO A 3 -39.88 24.93 17.33
CA PRO A 3 -39.36 23.99 18.31
C PRO A 3 -38.08 24.49 19.00
N VAL A 4 -37.36 25.41 18.35
CA VAL A 4 -36.23 26.14 18.90
C VAL A 4 -36.31 27.59 18.40
N ASP A 5 -36.48 28.53 19.32
CA ASP A 5 -36.42 29.97 19.08
C ASP A 5 -35.49 30.59 20.13
N LEU A 6 -34.20 30.64 19.81
CA LEU A 6 -33.15 31.16 20.69
C LEU A 6 -32.20 32.08 19.90
N PRO A 7 -31.74 33.19 20.49
CA PRO A 7 -30.69 33.99 19.89
C PRO A 7 -29.41 33.18 19.69
N MET A 8 -28.70 33.42 18.58
CA MET A 8 -27.41 32.78 18.31
C MET A 8 -26.39 32.99 19.43
N SER A 9 -26.45 34.12 20.14
CA SER A 9 -25.59 34.39 21.30
C SER A 9 -25.90 33.51 22.51
N VAL A 10 -27.12 33.00 22.63
CA VAL A 10 -27.50 32.02 23.66
C VAL A 10 -27.06 30.63 23.23
N LEU A 11 -27.27 30.29 21.95
CA LEU A 11 -26.90 28.98 21.41
C LEU A 11 -25.37 28.76 21.35
N PHE A 12 -24.61 29.81 21.01
CA PHE A 12 -23.14 29.79 20.88
C PHE A 12 -22.41 30.59 21.96
N GLY A 13 -23.12 31.01 23.02
CA GLY A 13 -22.52 31.64 24.19
C GLY A 13 -21.50 30.70 24.81
N LYS A 14 -20.29 31.20 25.10
CA LYS A 14 -19.20 30.38 25.66
C LYS A 14 -19.13 30.57 27.17
N ALA A 15 -19.03 29.46 27.90
CA ALA A 15 -18.61 29.47 29.29
C ALA A 15 -17.20 30.08 29.43
N PRO A 16 -16.78 30.52 30.64
CA PRO A 16 -15.40 30.95 30.89
C PRO A 16 -14.38 29.90 30.43
N LYS A 17 -13.19 30.35 30.03
CA LYS A 17 -12.10 29.44 29.65
C LYS A 17 -11.72 28.55 30.83
N MET A 18 -11.45 27.28 30.55
CA MET A 18 -10.98 26.32 31.55
C MET A 18 -9.55 26.67 32.01
N HIS A 19 -9.30 26.52 33.31
CA HIS A 19 -7.97 26.59 33.90
C HIS A 19 -7.64 25.22 34.51
N ARG A 20 -6.46 24.68 34.20
CA ARG A 20 -5.95 23.43 34.79
C ARG A 20 -4.61 23.70 35.47
N VAL A 21 -4.44 23.12 36.65
CA VAL A 21 -3.14 23.01 37.33
C VAL A 21 -2.79 21.53 37.29
N ALA A 22 -1.62 21.22 36.75
CA ALA A 22 -1.15 19.84 36.61
C ALA A 22 0.18 19.71 37.34
N GLU A 23 0.35 18.59 38.04
CA GLU A 23 1.56 18.24 38.76
C GLU A 23 2.32 17.16 37.99
N ARG A 24 3.66 17.25 38.03
CA ARG A 24 4.52 16.27 37.38
C ARG A 24 4.52 14.99 38.21
N GLU A 25 4.17 13.89 37.56
CA GLU A 25 4.30 12.54 38.10
C GLU A 25 5.21 11.73 37.18
N GLN A 26 6.27 11.15 37.75
CA GLN A 26 7.27 10.39 37.01
C GLN A 26 7.44 9.03 37.67
N ALA A 27 7.19 7.96 36.93
CA ALA A 27 7.52 6.62 37.39
C ALA A 27 9.05 6.42 37.38
N GLU A 28 9.59 5.80 38.43
CA GLU A 28 10.99 5.37 38.45
C GLU A 28 11.17 4.12 37.57
N GLY A 29 11.80 4.30 36.41
CA GLY A 29 12.23 3.20 35.55
C GLY A 29 13.44 2.47 36.12
N LYS A 30 13.66 1.23 35.69
CA LYS A 30 14.90 0.48 35.94
C LYS A 30 15.66 0.35 34.63
N PRO A 31 17.00 0.47 34.62
CA PRO A 31 17.79 0.20 33.43
C PRO A 31 17.46 -1.18 32.85
N PHE A 32 17.27 -1.26 31.54
CA PHE A 32 17.06 -2.52 30.85
C PHE A 32 18.42 -3.13 30.47
N ASP A 33 18.81 -4.20 31.17
CA ASP A 33 20.09 -4.90 30.94
C ASP A 33 19.97 -5.92 29.81
N THR A 34 20.59 -5.62 28.67
CA THR A 34 20.65 -6.46 27.47
C THR A 34 21.74 -7.52 27.53
N ALA A 35 22.72 -7.42 28.44
CA ALA A 35 23.95 -8.23 28.42
C ALA A 35 23.71 -9.74 28.65
N LYS A 36 22.57 -10.10 29.28
CA LYS A 36 22.22 -11.50 29.59
C LYS A 36 21.15 -12.08 28.68
N LEU A 37 20.64 -11.30 27.72
CA LEU A 37 19.60 -11.77 26.83
C LEU A 37 20.16 -12.76 25.82
N ASN A 38 19.37 -13.79 25.52
CA ASN A 38 19.63 -14.66 24.40
C ASN A 38 19.19 -13.94 23.12
N ILE A 39 20.13 -13.67 22.21
CA ILE A 39 19.83 -12.96 20.96
C ILE A 39 18.80 -13.70 20.10
N GLU A 40 18.81 -15.03 20.10
CA GLU A 40 17.86 -15.81 19.33
C GLU A 40 16.44 -15.60 19.87
N ASP A 41 16.24 -15.73 21.18
CA ASP A 41 14.93 -15.48 21.80
C ASP A 41 14.48 -14.03 21.56
N ALA A 42 15.39 -13.06 21.67
CA ALA A 42 15.12 -11.65 21.40
C ALA A 42 14.61 -11.43 19.96
N VAL A 43 15.31 -11.96 18.96
CA VAL A 43 14.93 -11.85 17.53
C VAL A 43 13.53 -12.44 17.33
N PHE A 44 13.30 -13.68 17.77
CA PHE A 44 12.03 -14.35 17.51
C PHE A 44 10.85 -13.76 18.28
N GLN A 45 11.06 -13.18 19.46
CA GLN A 45 10.01 -12.49 20.22
C GLN A 45 9.66 -11.13 19.60
N VAL A 46 10.67 -10.34 19.24
CA VAL A 46 10.46 -9.02 18.62
C VAL A 46 9.75 -9.16 17.28
N LEU A 47 10.18 -10.09 16.40
CA LEU A 47 9.52 -10.29 15.10
C LEU A 47 8.06 -10.77 15.20
N ARG A 48 7.69 -11.45 16.30
CA ARG A 48 6.29 -11.86 16.53
C ARG A 48 5.44 -10.75 17.15
N HIS A 49 6.06 -9.72 17.72
CA HIS A 49 5.32 -8.64 18.37
C HIS A 49 4.46 -7.92 17.32
N PRO A 50 3.13 -7.75 17.51
CA PRO A 50 2.25 -7.21 16.47
C PRO A 50 2.64 -5.83 15.91
N THR A 51 3.32 -5.00 16.71
CA THR A 51 3.87 -3.71 16.25
C THR A 51 4.94 -3.87 15.18
N VAL A 52 5.76 -4.92 15.26
CA VAL A 52 6.84 -5.21 14.30
C VAL A 52 6.35 -6.17 13.20
N ALA A 53 5.64 -7.22 13.58
CA ALA A 53 5.17 -8.29 12.71
C ALA A 53 4.41 -7.80 11.46
N SER A 54 4.35 -8.63 10.43
CA SER A 54 3.70 -8.32 9.16
C SER A 54 2.30 -7.74 9.31
N LYS A 55 2.00 -6.71 8.53
CA LYS A 55 0.69 -6.04 8.50
C LYS A 55 -0.23 -6.54 7.39
N ASN A 56 0.12 -7.62 6.67
CA ASN A 56 -0.66 -8.10 5.51
C ASN A 56 -2.18 -8.14 5.75
N TYR A 57 -2.63 -8.65 6.90
CA TYR A 57 -4.05 -8.74 7.26
C TYR A 57 -4.79 -7.39 7.35
N LEU A 58 -4.07 -6.28 7.53
CA LEU A 58 -4.61 -4.91 7.50
C LEU A 58 -4.54 -4.28 6.10
N ILE A 59 -3.57 -4.70 5.29
CA ILE A 59 -3.26 -4.07 4.00
C ILE A 59 -4.09 -4.64 2.85
N THR A 60 -4.25 -5.97 2.78
CA THR A 60 -4.87 -6.63 1.63
C THR A 60 -6.40 -6.56 1.62
N ILE A 61 -7.00 -6.11 2.72
CA ILE A 61 -8.46 -5.91 2.86
C ILE A 61 -8.95 -4.54 2.39
N GLY A 62 -8.04 -3.58 2.19
CA GLY A 62 -8.34 -2.22 1.74
C GLY A 62 -7.82 -1.98 0.33
N ASP A 63 -8.63 -1.35 -0.52
CA ASP A 63 -8.22 -0.96 -1.87
C ASP A 63 -6.99 -0.03 -1.82
N ARG A 64 -6.04 -0.25 -2.73
CA ARG A 64 -4.77 0.50 -2.85
C ARG A 64 -4.51 1.04 -4.26
N THR A 65 -5.54 1.09 -5.11
CA THR A 65 -5.41 1.38 -6.54
C THR A 65 -6.51 2.25 -7.12
N VAL A 66 -7.67 2.33 -6.44
CA VAL A 66 -8.80 3.18 -6.88
C VAL A 66 -8.38 4.62 -7.07
N GLY A 67 -8.92 5.24 -8.12
CA GLY A 67 -8.55 6.57 -8.55
C GLY A 67 -7.39 6.59 -9.55
N GLY A 68 -6.66 5.48 -9.75
CA GLY A 68 -5.60 5.37 -10.76
C GLY A 68 -4.47 6.38 -10.57
N MET A 69 -4.14 6.71 -9.32
CA MET A 69 -3.12 7.71 -8.99
C MET A 69 -2.12 7.23 -7.95
N VAL A 70 -2.28 6.02 -7.40
CA VAL A 70 -1.35 5.44 -6.41
C VAL A 70 -0.06 5.03 -7.11
N ALA A 71 1.06 5.63 -6.72
CA ALA A 71 2.39 5.32 -7.24
C ALA A 71 3.20 4.44 -6.27
N ARG A 72 3.01 4.64 -4.96
CA ARG A 72 3.58 3.79 -3.93
C ARG A 72 2.51 3.42 -2.92
N ASP A 73 2.14 2.14 -2.91
CA ASP A 73 1.40 1.51 -1.82
C ASP A 73 2.36 0.80 -0.84
N GLN A 74 1.78 0.19 0.19
CA GLN A 74 2.49 -0.50 1.27
C GLN A 74 3.27 -1.72 0.79
N MET A 75 2.83 -2.38 -0.29
CA MET A 75 3.42 -3.62 -0.80
C MET A 75 4.63 -3.31 -1.68
N VAL A 76 5.77 -3.94 -1.40
CA VAL A 76 7.04 -3.61 -2.04
C VAL A 76 7.59 -4.79 -2.84
N GLY A 77 8.04 -4.47 -4.06
CA GLY A 77 8.85 -5.35 -4.90
C GLY A 77 8.12 -6.55 -5.50
N PRO A 78 8.85 -7.45 -6.19
CA PRO A 78 8.28 -8.61 -6.85
C PRO A 78 7.52 -9.56 -5.90
N TRP A 79 7.84 -9.54 -4.62
CA TRP A 79 7.21 -10.40 -3.60
C TRP A 79 6.12 -9.70 -2.80
N GLN A 80 5.83 -8.43 -3.12
CA GLN A 80 4.74 -7.65 -2.54
C GLN A 80 4.73 -7.71 -1.00
N VAL A 81 5.86 -7.34 -0.37
CA VAL A 81 6.03 -7.37 1.10
C VAL A 81 5.56 -6.03 1.71
N PRO A 82 4.71 -6.00 2.77
CA PRO A 82 4.06 -4.78 3.25
C PRO A 82 4.98 -3.92 4.15
N VAL A 83 6.03 -3.33 3.58
CA VAL A 83 7.10 -2.60 4.32
C VAL A 83 7.41 -1.21 3.78
N ALA A 84 6.65 -0.66 2.82
CA ALA A 84 6.93 0.70 2.35
C ALA A 84 6.81 1.74 3.49
N ASP A 85 7.82 2.59 3.65
CA ASP A 85 7.88 3.61 4.70
C ASP A 85 6.82 4.72 4.51
N CYS A 86 6.50 5.05 3.26
CA CYS A 86 5.51 6.08 2.93
C CYS A 86 4.65 5.71 1.73
N ALA A 87 3.45 6.29 1.68
CA ALA A 87 2.58 6.21 0.52
C ALA A 87 2.82 7.40 -0.41
N VAL A 88 2.73 7.18 -1.72
CA VAL A 88 2.89 8.24 -2.73
C VAL A 88 1.79 8.15 -3.78
N THR A 89 1.16 9.27 -4.08
CA THR A 89 0.17 9.44 -5.16
C THR A 89 0.66 10.45 -6.19
N THR A 90 0.12 10.39 -7.39
CA THR A 90 0.28 11.40 -8.44
C THR A 90 -0.81 12.46 -8.31
N VAL A 91 -0.47 13.72 -8.61
CA VAL A 91 -1.43 14.84 -8.53
C VAL A 91 -2.52 14.76 -9.62
N THR A 92 -2.18 14.16 -10.77
CA THR A 92 -3.03 14.03 -11.96
C THR A 92 -2.62 12.82 -12.80
N TYR A 93 -3.50 12.43 -13.73
CA TYR A 93 -3.29 11.32 -14.68
C TYR A 93 -2.16 11.52 -15.70
N ASP A 94 -1.59 12.71 -15.81
CA ASP A 94 -0.58 13.09 -16.80
C ASP A 94 0.68 13.71 -16.19
N SER A 95 0.81 13.66 -14.85
CA SER A 95 1.93 14.22 -14.11
C SER A 95 2.78 13.14 -13.45
N THR A 96 4.04 13.47 -13.20
CA THR A 96 4.95 12.73 -12.31
C THR A 96 5.12 13.42 -10.95
N ALA A 97 4.57 14.62 -10.77
CA ALA A 97 4.45 15.22 -9.45
C ALA A 97 3.35 14.52 -8.63
N GLY A 98 3.42 14.65 -7.31
CA GLY A 98 2.61 13.84 -6.43
C GLY A 98 2.42 14.39 -5.04
N GLU A 99 1.95 13.54 -4.16
CA GLU A 99 1.81 13.75 -2.73
C GLU A 99 2.36 12.54 -1.98
N ALA A 100 3.05 12.77 -0.87
CA ALA A 100 3.53 11.73 0.03
C ALA A 100 2.81 11.79 1.37
N MET A 101 2.58 10.63 1.97
CA MET A 101 2.01 10.46 3.30
C MET A 101 2.87 9.48 4.11
N ALA A 102 3.21 9.87 5.33
CA ALA A 102 3.89 8.99 6.29
C ALA A 102 3.32 9.18 7.69
N MET A 103 3.50 8.17 8.54
CA MET A 103 3.09 8.23 9.94
C MET A 103 4.28 8.10 10.87
N GLY A 104 4.16 8.67 12.06
CA GLY A 104 5.08 8.43 13.16
C GLY A 104 4.37 8.47 14.50
N GLU A 105 4.70 7.51 15.35
CA GLU A 105 4.17 7.34 16.68
C GLU A 105 5.14 6.55 17.56
N ARG A 106 5.31 6.99 18.81
CA ARG A 106 6.12 6.24 19.78
C ARG A 106 5.48 6.30 21.17
N THR A 107 4.22 5.88 21.22
CA THR A 107 3.36 6.09 22.39
C THR A 107 3.85 5.46 23.69
N PRO A 108 4.55 4.29 23.72
CA PRO A 108 5.11 3.74 24.95
C PRO A 108 6.13 4.66 25.62
N LEU A 109 6.86 5.48 24.84
CA LEU A 109 7.87 6.38 25.38
C LEU A 109 7.27 7.43 26.32
N ALA A 110 5.98 7.77 26.19
CA ALA A 110 5.35 8.75 27.07
C ALA A 110 5.20 8.28 28.53
N LEU A 111 5.34 6.97 28.78
CA LEU A 111 5.44 6.41 30.13
C LEU A 111 6.78 6.74 30.80
N ILE A 112 7.81 7.05 30.00
CA ILE A 112 9.18 7.35 30.44
C ILE A 112 9.46 8.85 30.30
N ASN A 113 9.25 9.42 29.11
CA ASN A 113 9.51 10.80 28.77
C ASN A 113 8.52 11.29 27.69
N ALA A 114 7.48 12.01 28.11
CA ALA A 114 6.43 12.53 27.22
C ALA A 114 6.93 13.56 26.18
N PRO A 115 7.82 14.51 26.50
CA PRO A 115 8.49 15.31 25.48
C PRO A 115 9.23 14.49 24.41
N ALA A 116 9.97 13.45 24.82
CA ALA A 116 10.69 12.58 23.90
C ALA A 116 9.74 11.81 22.98
N SER A 117 8.63 11.27 23.51
CA SER A 117 7.64 10.57 22.69
C SER A 117 7.08 11.46 21.57
N GLY A 118 6.82 12.74 21.87
CA GLY A 118 6.35 13.71 20.88
C GLY A 118 7.39 14.02 19.81
N ARG A 119 8.66 14.19 20.20
CA ARG A 119 9.77 14.44 19.25
C ARG A 119 10.08 13.23 18.38
N MET A 120 10.09 12.03 18.97
CA MET A 120 10.30 10.78 18.25
C MET A 120 9.18 10.50 17.25
N ALA A 121 7.91 10.78 17.59
CA ALA A 121 6.80 10.64 16.65
C ALA A 121 6.94 11.56 15.42
N ILE A 122 7.44 12.79 15.60
CA ILE A 122 7.75 13.69 14.46
C ILE A 122 8.99 13.20 13.70
N GLY A 123 10.02 12.77 14.42
CA GLY A 123 11.25 12.24 13.84
C GLY A 123 10.99 11.05 12.92
N GLU A 124 10.21 10.08 13.39
CA GLU A 124 9.80 8.91 12.62
C GLU A 124 8.98 9.30 11.38
N ALA A 125 7.99 10.18 11.53
CA ALA A 125 7.20 10.61 10.37
C ALA A 125 8.09 11.24 9.29
N ILE A 126 9.18 11.90 9.68
CA ILE A 126 10.17 12.47 8.76
C ILE A 126 11.11 11.41 8.19
N THR A 127 11.61 10.46 8.98
CA THR A 127 12.44 9.36 8.46
C THR A 127 11.65 8.47 7.51
N ASN A 128 10.37 8.19 7.78
CA ASN A 128 9.50 7.48 6.86
C ASN A 128 9.28 8.24 5.54
N ILE A 129 8.93 9.53 5.60
CA ILE A 129 8.64 10.33 4.39
C ILE A 129 9.90 10.70 3.60
N ALA A 130 11.10 10.56 4.20
CA ALA A 130 12.36 10.88 3.54
C ALA A 130 12.67 9.99 2.33
N ALA A 131 11.99 8.84 2.20
CA ALA A 131 12.05 7.96 1.03
C ALA A 131 11.44 8.59 -0.24
N ALA A 132 10.60 9.61 -0.11
CA ALA A 132 9.96 10.32 -1.22
C ALA A 132 10.77 11.54 -1.70
N ARG A 133 10.68 11.86 -3.00
CA ARG A 133 11.36 13.01 -3.59
C ARG A 133 10.55 14.31 -3.38
N ILE A 134 10.78 14.99 -2.25
CA ILE A 134 10.09 16.21 -1.84
C ILE A 134 10.85 17.48 -2.23
N GLY A 135 12.11 17.63 -1.80
CA GLY A 135 12.87 18.87 -1.90
C GLY A 135 13.14 19.49 -0.55
N GLN A 136 12.27 20.39 -0.07
CA GLN A 136 12.54 21.15 1.14
C GLN A 136 11.73 20.62 2.32
N MET A 137 12.37 20.49 3.49
CA MET A 137 11.70 20.01 4.72
C MET A 137 10.46 20.85 5.08
N GLN A 138 10.47 22.14 4.78
CA GLN A 138 9.35 23.06 5.04
C GLN A 138 8.07 22.73 4.26
N ASP A 139 8.15 21.94 3.19
CA ASP A 139 6.99 21.50 2.42
C ASP A 139 6.20 20.41 3.15
N ILE A 140 6.82 19.75 4.13
CA ILE A 140 6.15 18.82 5.02
C ILE A 140 5.16 19.57 5.92
N LYS A 141 3.93 19.06 6.02
CA LYS A 141 2.87 19.51 6.91
C LYS A 141 2.40 18.36 7.78
N LEU A 142 2.15 18.64 9.05
CA LEU A 142 1.80 17.62 10.03
C LEU A 142 0.34 17.73 10.47
N SER A 143 -0.30 16.58 10.64
CA SER A 143 -1.46 16.42 11.49
C SER A 143 -1.01 15.90 12.86
N ALA A 144 -1.39 16.58 13.94
CA ALA A 144 -1.10 16.13 15.30
C ALA A 144 -2.39 15.65 16.00
N ASN A 145 -2.48 14.34 16.27
CA ASN A 145 -3.63 13.74 16.94
C ASN A 145 -3.22 13.33 18.36
N TRP A 146 -3.84 13.97 19.35
CA TRP A 146 -3.49 13.82 20.76
C TRP A 146 -4.51 12.94 21.49
N MET A 147 -4.05 11.81 21.99
CA MET A 147 -4.83 10.92 22.84
C MET A 147 -4.27 10.98 24.26
N SER A 148 -5.11 11.24 25.26
CA SER A 148 -4.67 11.29 26.66
C SER A 148 -5.82 10.97 27.61
N ALA A 149 -5.51 10.49 28.82
CA ALA A 149 -6.46 10.32 29.91
C ALA A 149 -6.49 11.58 30.77
N ALA A 150 -7.07 12.67 30.27
CA ALA A 150 -7.04 13.96 30.95
C ALA A 150 -7.68 13.88 32.35
N GLY A 151 -6.98 14.43 33.34
CA GLY A 151 -7.35 14.35 34.76
C GLY A 151 -6.83 13.10 35.48
N HIS A 152 -6.23 12.14 34.78
CA HIS A 152 -5.40 11.12 35.42
C HIS A 152 -4.12 11.77 35.98
N PRO A 153 -3.66 11.40 37.19
CA PRO A 153 -2.41 11.92 37.74
C PRO A 153 -1.25 11.83 36.74
N GLY A 154 -0.53 12.94 36.54
CA GLY A 154 0.59 13.07 35.60
C GLY A 154 0.24 13.34 34.14
N GLU A 155 -0.91 12.88 33.64
CA GLU A 155 -1.20 12.90 32.19
C GLU A 155 -1.44 14.32 31.64
N ASP A 156 -2.06 15.21 32.43
CA ASP A 156 -2.25 16.62 32.05
C ASP A 156 -0.90 17.36 31.89
N GLU A 157 0.08 17.05 32.75
CA GLU A 157 1.42 17.66 32.71
C GLU A 157 2.20 17.14 31.51
N LYS A 158 2.20 15.81 31.33
CA LYS A 158 2.82 15.15 30.17
C LYS A 158 2.28 15.69 28.85
N LEU A 159 0.95 15.82 28.72
CA LEU A 159 0.31 16.38 27.53
C LEU A 159 0.80 17.81 27.27
N TYR A 160 0.78 18.68 28.29
CA TYR A 160 1.23 20.06 28.13
C TYR A 160 2.71 20.13 27.69
N ARG A 161 3.59 19.34 28.32
CA ARG A 161 5.02 19.31 28.01
C ARG A 161 5.32 18.75 26.63
N ALA A 162 4.60 17.72 26.20
CA ALA A 162 4.74 17.19 24.85
C ALA A 162 4.27 18.19 23.79
N VAL A 163 3.12 18.84 23.99
CA VAL A 163 2.63 19.91 23.11
C VAL A 163 3.63 21.06 23.04
N GLN A 164 4.21 21.47 24.17
CA GLN A 164 5.26 22.49 24.22
C GLN A 164 6.50 22.05 23.41
N ALA A 165 7.01 20.84 23.67
CA ALA A 165 8.20 20.29 23.01
C ALA A 165 8.05 20.23 21.48
N VAL A 166 6.88 19.85 20.97
CA VAL A 166 6.68 19.77 19.52
C VAL A 166 6.28 21.13 18.91
N GLY A 167 5.32 21.83 19.51
CA GLY A 167 4.70 23.01 18.93
C GLY A 167 5.48 24.31 19.13
N MET A 168 6.24 24.42 20.23
CA MET A 168 7.01 25.63 20.56
C MET A 168 8.52 25.48 20.34
N GLU A 169 9.03 24.25 20.23
CA GLU A 169 10.48 23.99 20.15
C GLU A 169 10.83 23.25 18.84
N LEU A 170 10.42 21.98 18.68
CA LEU A 170 10.87 21.15 17.56
C LEU A 170 10.36 21.63 16.19
N CYS A 171 9.03 21.76 16.00
CA CYS A 171 8.48 22.17 14.70
C CYS A 171 8.99 23.54 14.24
N PRO A 172 9.05 24.58 15.11
CA PRO A 172 9.70 25.85 14.76
C PRO A 172 11.17 25.68 14.36
N ALA A 173 11.94 24.85 15.06
CA ALA A 173 13.35 24.60 14.74
C ALA A 173 13.54 23.89 13.39
N LEU A 174 12.62 23.00 13.00
CA LEU A 174 12.62 22.30 11.71
C LEU A 174 12.02 23.13 10.57
N GLY A 175 11.29 24.22 10.88
CA GLY A 175 10.54 24.99 9.89
C GLY A 175 9.28 24.30 9.36
N ILE A 176 8.74 23.34 10.12
CA ILE A 176 7.57 22.53 9.75
C ILE A 176 6.31 23.07 10.44
N THR A 177 5.16 22.97 9.77
CA THR A 177 3.88 23.44 10.30
C THR A 177 3.00 22.28 10.73
N ILE A 178 2.27 22.46 11.85
CA ILE A 178 1.12 21.62 12.24
C ILE A 178 -0.17 22.40 11.92
N PRO A 179 -0.68 22.40 10.67
CA PRO A 179 -1.87 23.18 10.32
C PRO A 179 -3.19 22.52 10.75
N VAL A 180 -3.17 21.25 11.14
CA VAL A 180 -4.36 20.48 11.49
C VAL A 180 -4.07 19.54 12.66
N GLY A 181 -5.10 19.20 13.43
CA GLY A 181 -4.99 18.27 14.52
C GLY A 181 -6.34 17.98 15.16
N LYS A 182 -6.34 17.03 16.09
CA LYS A 182 -7.50 16.65 16.89
C LYS A 182 -7.05 16.14 18.25
N ASP A 183 -7.96 16.14 19.21
CA ASP A 183 -7.74 15.64 20.55
C ASP A 183 -8.84 14.65 20.98
N SER A 184 -8.45 13.63 21.75
CA SER A 184 -9.31 12.67 22.45
C SER A 184 -8.81 12.50 23.89
N MET A 185 -9.54 13.11 24.83
CA MET A 185 -9.03 13.41 26.18
C MET A 185 -9.55 12.47 27.29
N SER A 186 -10.15 11.34 26.92
CA SER A 186 -10.74 10.37 27.87
C SER A 186 -10.24 8.94 27.66
N MET A 187 -8.94 8.77 27.37
CA MET A 187 -8.34 7.48 27.03
C MET A 187 -8.08 6.58 28.26
N ARG A 188 -9.16 6.27 28.99
CA ARG A 188 -9.15 5.41 30.18
C ARG A 188 -10.44 4.59 30.25
N THR A 189 -10.30 3.32 30.60
CA THR A 189 -11.42 2.42 30.88
C THR A 189 -11.34 1.92 32.31
N THR A 190 -12.46 1.94 33.03
CA THR A 190 -12.58 1.45 34.41
C THR A 190 -13.72 0.44 34.51
N TRP A 191 -13.53 -0.62 35.28
CA TRP A 191 -14.55 -1.63 35.54
C TRP A 191 -14.30 -2.30 36.89
N THR A 192 -15.29 -3.03 37.40
CA THR A 192 -15.16 -3.86 38.60
C THR A 192 -15.02 -5.32 38.17
N ASP A 193 -14.05 -6.03 38.75
CA ASP A 193 -13.82 -7.46 38.54
C ASP A 193 -13.87 -8.17 39.90
N GLY A 194 -15.01 -8.78 40.20
CA GLY A 194 -15.32 -9.26 41.54
C GLY A 194 -15.45 -8.10 42.53
N ASP A 195 -14.58 -8.08 43.53
CA ASP A 195 -14.52 -7.03 44.56
C ASP A 195 -13.40 -5.98 44.29
N GLU A 196 -12.69 -6.10 43.15
CA GLU A 196 -11.59 -5.20 42.79
C GLU A 196 -12.01 -4.19 41.72
N ASP A 197 -11.75 -2.90 41.97
CA ASP A 197 -11.82 -1.87 40.94
C ASP A 197 -10.55 -1.92 40.08
N LYS A 198 -10.74 -2.10 38.77
CA LYS A 198 -9.67 -2.18 37.78
C LYS A 198 -9.74 -1.02 36.80
N ALA A 199 -8.58 -0.66 36.25
CA ALA A 199 -8.46 0.36 35.23
C ALA A 199 -7.37 0.00 34.23
N VAL A 200 -7.58 0.39 32.97
CA VAL A 200 -6.54 0.46 31.94
C VAL A 200 -6.53 1.91 31.45
N THR A 201 -5.37 2.54 31.57
CA THR A 201 -5.13 3.92 31.17
C THR A 201 -4.13 3.90 30.02
N SER A 202 -4.48 4.51 28.88
CA SER A 202 -3.53 4.68 27.80
C SER A 202 -2.43 5.68 28.19
N PRO A 203 -1.20 5.52 27.71
CA PRO A 203 -0.22 6.62 27.77
C PRO A 203 -0.74 7.84 27.01
N MET A 204 -0.16 9.00 27.28
CA MET A 204 -0.25 10.12 26.35
C MET A 204 0.30 9.67 24.99
N SER A 205 -0.55 9.69 23.98
CA SER A 205 -0.29 9.15 22.66
C SER A 205 -0.40 10.27 21.64
N LEU A 206 0.74 10.69 21.09
CA LEU A 206 0.79 11.55 19.92
C LEU A 206 0.96 10.69 18.67
N ILE A 207 0.03 10.82 17.73
CA ILE A 207 0.16 10.26 16.38
C ILE A 207 0.37 11.41 15.40
N ILE A 208 1.50 11.37 14.71
CA ILE A 208 1.85 12.32 13.65
C ILE A 208 1.54 11.69 12.30
N THR A 209 0.88 12.46 11.44
CA THR A 209 0.80 12.15 10.02
C THR A 209 1.45 13.28 9.24
N ALA A 210 2.50 12.97 8.50
CA ALA A 210 3.20 13.90 7.62
C ALA A 210 2.62 13.83 6.21
N PHE A 211 2.43 15.01 5.60
CA PHE A 211 1.97 15.19 4.23
C PHE A 211 2.95 16.12 3.50
N SER A 212 3.28 15.83 2.25
CA SER A 212 4.12 16.72 1.45
C SER A 212 3.81 16.61 -0.03
N PRO A 213 3.91 17.70 -0.82
CA PRO A 213 4.07 17.57 -2.26
C PRO A 213 5.35 16.78 -2.60
N VAL A 214 5.30 16.04 -3.70
CA VAL A 214 6.39 15.25 -4.27
C VAL A 214 6.71 15.80 -5.65
N LEU A 215 7.98 16.04 -5.93
CA LEU A 215 8.44 16.59 -7.20
C LEU A 215 8.46 15.53 -8.30
N ASP A 216 8.80 14.29 -7.95
CA ASP A 216 8.85 13.18 -8.88
C ASP A 216 8.59 11.84 -8.17
N VAL A 217 7.40 11.27 -8.36
CA VAL A 217 6.99 10.00 -7.74
C VAL A 217 7.87 8.82 -8.15
N ARG A 218 8.51 8.89 -9.32
CA ARG A 218 9.35 7.81 -9.87
C ARG A 218 10.64 7.59 -9.10
N LYS A 219 11.07 8.59 -8.33
CA LYS A 219 12.31 8.54 -7.54
C LYS A 219 12.08 8.02 -6.12
N THR A 220 10.87 7.59 -5.78
CA THR A 220 10.54 7.07 -4.45
C THR A 220 11.34 5.80 -4.16
N LEU A 221 12.08 5.79 -3.06
CA LEU A 221 12.86 4.64 -2.61
C LEU A 221 11.97 3.64 -1.86
N THR A 222 12.41 2.39 -1.78
CA THR A 222 11.73 1.33 -1.00
C THR A 222 12.75 0.46 -0.27
N PRO A 223 12.33 -0.36 0.70
CA PRO A 223 13.20 -1.32 1.37
C PRO A 223 13.72 -2.48 0.48
N GLN A 224 13.31 -2.57 -0.78
CA GLN A 224 13.71 -3.68 -1.66
C GLN A 224 15.21 -3.66 -1.96
N LEU A 225 15.96 -4.56 -1.33
CA LEU A 225 17.38 -4.75 -1.67
C LEU A 225 17.54 -5.23 -3.11
N ARG A 226 18.36 -4.50 -3.87
CA ARG A 226 18.67 -4.76 -5.28
C ARG A 226 19.84 -5.72 -5.42
N THR A 227 19.68 -6.75 -6.26
CA THR A 227 20.69 -7.79 -6.50
C THR A 227 21.25 -7.75 -7.93
N ASP A 228 20.67 -6.91 -8.78
CA ASP A 228 20.84 -6.82 -10.22
C ASP A 228 21.67 -5.60 -10.67
N VAL A 229 22.30 -4.92 -9.71
CA VAL A 229 23.02 -3.65 -9.90
C VAL A 229 24.52 -3.74 -9.53
N GLY A 230 25.07 -4.95 -9.51
CA GLY A 230 26.48 -5.20 -9.19
C GLY A 230 26.76 -5.25 -7.68
N GLU A 231 28.01 -4.98 -7.29
CA GLU A 231 28.41 -4.97 -5.88
C GLU A 231 27.80 -3.77 -5.15
N THR A 232 27.24 -4.02 -3.96
CA THR A 232 26.57 -3.01 -3.14
C THR A 232 26.99 -3.12 -1.67
N GLN A 233 26.75 -2.07 -0.91
CA GLN A 233 27.00 -1.99 0.52
C GLN A 233 25.77 -1.47 1.26
N LEU A 234 25.62 -1.87 2.50
CA LEU A 234 24.61 -1.38 3.44
C LEU A 234 25.25 -0.41 4.42
N LEU A 235 24.67 0.78 4.53
CA LEU A 235 25.09 1.82 5.46
C LEU A 235 23.96 2.09 6.45
N LEU A 236 24.28 2.12 7.75
CA LEU A 236 23.42 2.70 8.77
C LEU A 236 23.71 4.20 8.87
N LEU A 237 22.67 5.00 8.80
CA LEU A 237 22.63 6.41 9.11
C LEU A 237 22.05 6.55 10.53
N ASP A 238 22.91 6.67 11.54
CA ASP A 238 22.52 6.71 12.95
C ASP A 238 22.27 8.15 13.41
N LEU A 239 21.02 8.47 13.75
CA LEU A 239 20.65 9.77 14.34
C LEU A 239 20.62 9.73 15.88
N GLY A 240 20.80 8.54 16.48
CA GLY A 240 20.93 8.36 17.93
C GLY A 240 22.33 8.68 18.46
N ALA A 241 23.30 8.93 17.58
CA ALA A 241 24.70 9.25 17.91
C ALA A 241 25.33 8.27 18.93
N GLY A 242 25.06 6.97 18.76
CA GLY A 242 25.55 5.91 19.64
C GLY A 242 24.93 5.85 21.04
N ALA A 243 23.85 6.61 21.33
CA ALA A 243 23.20 6.61 22.65
C ALA A 243 22.56 5.25 23.01
N MET A 244 22.04 4.53 22.01
CA MET A 244 21.45 3.18 22.14
C MET A 244 20.42 3.05 23.27
N ARG A 245 19.52 4.03 23.40
CA ARG A 245 18.53 4.05 24.49
C ARG A 245 17.48 2.95 24.26
N MET A 246 17.31 2.10 25.28
CA MET A 246 16.45 0.91 25.20
C MET A 246 15.08 1.08 25.86
N GLY A 247 14.85 2.20 26.55
CA GLY A 247 13.61 2.47 27.26
C GLY A 247 12.42 2.56 26.31
N GLY A 248 11.39 1.76 26.58
CA GLY A 248 10.16 1.69 25.81
C GLY A 248 10.26 0.90 24.52
N SER A 249 11.40 0.26 24.24
CA SER A 249 11.58 -0.56 23.04
C SER A 249 10.71 -1.82 23.05
N ILE A 250 10.41 -2.37 21.87
CA ILE A 250 9.73 -3.65 21.75
C ILE A 250 10.50 -4.77 22.44
N LEU A 251 11.85 -4.74 22.41
CA LEU A 251 12.67 -5.72 23.13
C LEU A 251 12.44 -5.65 24.65
N ALA A 252 12.35 -4.44 25.22
CA ALA A 252 12.01 -4.28 26.64
C ALA A 252 10.59 -4.81 26.91
N GLN A 253 9.62 -4.47 26.04
CA GLN A 253 8.21 -4.85 26.20
C GLN A 253 8.00 -6.37 26.18
N VAL A 254 8.63 -7.12 25.26
CA VAL A 254 8.51 -8.59 25.22
C VAL A 254 9.14 -9.26 26.45
N ASN A 255 10.06 -8.57 27.12
CA ASN A 255 10.65 -8.95 28.40
C ASN A 255 9.88 -8.39 29.61
N GLN A 256 8.66 -7.87 29.40
CA GLN A 256 7.79 -7.31 30.43
C GLN A 256 8.44 -6.16 31.23
N GLN A 257 9.26 -5.36 30.54
CA GLN A 257 9.97 -4.21 31.10
C GLN A 257 9.73 -2.97 30.25
N MET A 258 9.96 -1.80 30.86
CA MET A 258 9.91 -0.51 30.17
C MET A 258 11.28 0.14 30.02
N GLY A 259 12.30 -0.27 30.79
CA GLY A 259 13.55 0.49 30.86
C GLY A 259 13.40 1.83 31.59
N ASP A 260 14.42 2.68 31.51
CA ASP A 260 14.49 3.97 32.21
C ASP A 260 14.78 5.17 31.30
N THR A 261 15.46 4.95 30.18
CA THR A 261 15.91 6.02 29.28
C THR A 261 15.32 5.78 27.89
N ALA A 262 14.37 6.62 27.48
CA ALA A 262 13.73 6.55 26.16
C ALA A 262 14.60 7.16 25.06
N PRO A 263 14.55 6.64 23.81
CA PRO A 263 15.14 7.32 22.65
C PRO A 263 14.50 8.70 22.45
N ASP A 264 15.27 9.63 21.88
CA ASP A 264 14.87 11.03 21.72
C ASP A 264 15.59 11.70 20.53
N LEU A 265 14.99 12.75 19.99
CA LEU A 265 15.64 13.65 19.04
C LEU A 265 16.31 14.80 19.80
N ASP A 266 17.56 14.58 20.20
CA ASP A 266 18.31 15.54 21.01
C ASP A 266 18.71 16.82 20.24
N ASN A 267 18.96 16.70 18.92
CA ASN A 267 19.35 17.81 18.06
C ASN A 267 18.47 17.92 16.79
N PRO A 268 17.52 18.87 16.74
CA PRO A 268 16.68 19.08 15.56
C PRO A 268 17.45 19.34 14.26
N ALA A 269 18.62 20.00 14.34
CA ALA A 269 19.42 20.30 13.14
C ALA A 269 19.95 19.04 12.47
N LEU A 270 20.22 17.98 13.24
CA LEU A 270 20.69 16.70 12.72
C LEU A 270 19.64 16.04 11.83
N LEU A 271 18.37 16.02 12.26
CA LEU A 271 17.27 15.48 11.46
C LEU A 271 17.05 16.28 10.17
N LYS A 272 17.14 17.61 10.25
CA LYS A 272 17.06 18.48 9.07
C LYS A 272 18.18 18.17 8.08
N ASN A 273 19.42 18.06 8.56
CA ASN A 273 20.58 17.78 7.73
C ASN A 273 20.50 16.39 7.09
N PHE A 274 20.06 15.37 7.84
CA PHE A 274 19.76 14.04 7.32
C PHE A 274 18.76 14.09 6.15
N PHE A 275 17.64 14.79 6.34
CA PHE A 275 16.63 14.92 5.31
C PHE A 275 17.17 15.63 4.06
N ASP A 276 17.89 16.75 4.22
CA ASP A 276 18.48 17.48 3.11
C ASP A 276 19.46 16.59 2.31
N ALA A 277 20.30 15.81 3.01
CA ALA A 277 21.22 14.85 2.38
C ALA A 277 20.49 13.70 1.67
N MET A 278 19.40 13.18 2.24
CA MET A 278 18.53 12.20 1.58
C MET A 278 17.93 12.77 0.29
N GLN A 279 17.40 14.00 0.31
CA GLN A 279 16.78 14.61 -0.86
C GLN A 279 17.79 14.85 -1.99
N ILE A 280 19.03 15.22 -1.67
CA ILE A 280 20.14 15.30 -2.64
C ILE A 280 20.44 13.91 -3.24
N SER A 281 20.53 12.89 -2.38
CA SER A 281 20.87 11.52 -2.79
C SER A 281 19.81 10.88 -3.69
N ILE A 282 18.53 11.13 -3.40
CA ILE A 282 17.41 10.69 -4.23
C ILE A 282 17.44 11.41 -5.58
N GLU A 283 17.72 12.72 -5.60
CA GLU A 283 17.80 13.47 -6.85
C GLU A 283 18.89 12.90 -7.78
N GLN A 284 20.04 12.52 -7.21
CA GLN A 284 21.20 11.98 -7.91
C GLN A 284 21.09 10.50 -8.26
N GLY A 285 20.18 9.75 -7.61
CA GLY A 285 20.02 8.31 -7.83
C GLY A 285 21.10 7.45 -7.17
N ASP A 286 21.73 7.94 -6.09
CA ASP A 286 22.85 7.26 -5.43
C ASP A 286 22.40 6.11 -4.51
N ILE A 287 21.13 6.14 -4.09
CA ILE A 287 20.54 5.18 -3.14
C ILE A 287 19.66 4.19 -3.92
N LEU A 288 19.92 2.91 -3.71
CA LEU A 288 19.24 1.80 -4.37
C LEU A 288 18.03 1.31 -3.56
N ALA A 289 18.15 1.33 -2.24
CA ALA A 289 17.10 0.94 -1.30
C ALA A 289 17.24 1.77 -0.01
N TYR A 290 16.11 2.03 0.65
CA TYR A 290 16.02 2.79 1.89
C TYR A 290 14.98 2.14 2.80
N HIS A 291 15.28 2.06 4.10
CA HIS A 291 14.29 1.73 5.11
C HIS A 291 14.67 2.39 6.44
N ASP A 292 13.69 2.98 7.13
CA ASP A 292 13.95 3.66 8.39
C ASP A 292 14.14 2.70 9.59
N ARG A 293 14.66 3.24 10.70
CA ARG A 293 14.74 2.52 11.98
C ARG A 293 13.65 3.01 12.91
N SER A 294 12.78 2.07 13.30
CA SER A 294 11.62 2.31 14.15
C SER A 294 11.43 1.13 15.13
N ASP A 295 10.22 0.59 15.28
CA ASP A 295 9.91 -0.51 16.21
C ASP A 295 10.72 -1.78 15.88
N GLY A 296 11.36 -2.37 16.88
CA GLY A 296 12.25 -3.53 16.70
C GLY A 296 13.67 -3.17 16.24
N GLY A 297 13.95 -1.88 16.02
CA GLY A 297 15.29 -1.34 15.82
C GLY A 297 15.96 -1.76 14.51
N LEU A 298 17.29 -1.67 14.48
CA LEU A 298 18.11 -2.00 13.32
C LEU A 298 17.87 -3.44 12.83
N LEU A 299 17.59 -4.38 13.75
CA LEU A 299 17.26 -5.75 13.36
C LEU A 299 16.04 -5.79 12.44
N ALA A 300 14.92 -5.17 12.84
CA ALA A 300 13.68 -5.17 12.06
C ALA A 300 13.91 -4.55 10.68
N THR A 301 14.54 -3.37 10.64
CA THR A 301 14.93 -2.69 9.40
C THR A 301 15.68 -3.62 8.43
N LEU A 302 16.74 -4.28 8.92
CA LEU A 302 17.59 -5.13 8.09
C LEU A 302 16.85 -6.38 7.58
N VAL A 303 16.04 -7.03 8.42
CA VAL A 303 15.32 -8.24 7.99
C VAL A 303 14.16 -7.90 7.06
N GLU A 304 13.47 -6.78 7.26
CA GLU A 304 12.40 -6.32 6.38
C GLU A 304 12.92 -5.95 4.99
N MET A 305 14.08 -5.28 4.92
CA MET A 305 14.80 -5.06 3.65
C MET A 305 15.18 -6.39 2.97
N SER A 306 15.69 -7.36 3.75
CA SER A 306 16.01 -8.71 3.28
C SER A 306 14.79 -9.48 2.78
N PHE A 307 13.61 -9.27 3.39
CA PHE A 307 12.35 -9.86 2.95
C PHE A 307 11.89 -9.23 1.63
N ALA A 308 11.89 -7.90 1.54
CA ALA A 308 11.47 -7.17 0.35
C ALA A 308 12.34 -7.48 -0.88
N GLY A 309 13.67 -7.60 -0.71
CA GLY A 309 14.60 -7.99 -1.77
C GLY A 309 14.78 -9.50 -1.95
N ARG A 310 14.12 -10.32 -1.12
CA ARG A 310 14.26 -11.78 -1.04
C ARG A 310 15.72 -12.27 -1.16
N VAL A 311 16.60 -11.68 -0.38
CA VAL A 311 18.06 -11.94 -0.42
C VAL A 311 18.63 -12.08 0.98
N GLY A 312 19.70 -12.86 1.14
CA GLY A 312 20.43 -12.92 2.41
C GLY A 312 21.35 -11.73 2.61
N ILE A 313 21.68 -11.42 3.86
CA ILE A 313 22.59 -10.32 4.24
C ILE A 313 23.61 -10.79 5.26
N SER A 314 24.81 -10.21 5.22
CA SER A 314 25.85 -10.40 6.22
C SER A 314 26.30 -9.04 6.72
N VAL A 315 26.03 -8.76 8.01
CA VAL A 315 26.27 -7.46 8.63
C VAL A 315 27.14 -7.59 9.88
N ASP A 316 28.10 -6.69 10.05
CA ASP A 316 28.96 -6.56 11.22
C ASP A 316 28.50 -5.38 12.09
N VAL A 317 28.11 -5.68 13.33
CA VAL A 317 27.63 -4.68 14.30
C VAL A 317 28.72 -4.24 15.29
N PHE A 318 29.95 -4.74 15.15
CA PHE A 318 31.04 -4.42 16.08
C PHE A 318 31.34 -2.92 16.16
N GLY A 319 31.25 -2.22 15.02
CA GLY A 319 31.51 -0.78 14.93
C GLY A 319 30.42 0.10 15.49
N LEU A 320 29.30 -0.47 15.94
CA LEU A 320 28.16 0.29 16.47
C LEU A 320 28.35 0.61 17.95
N GLY A 321 28.86 -0.32 18.76
CA GLY A 321 29.04 -0.13 20.20
C GLY A 321 29.49 -1.41 20.92
N GLU A 322 29.68 -1.32 22.24
CA GLU A 322 30.14 -2.48 23.03
C GLU A 322 29.05 -3.53 23.26
N ASP A 323 27.78 -3.13 23.29
CA ASP A 323 26.63 -4.01 23.45
C ASP A 323 25.95 -4.28 22.09
N PRO A 324 26.15 -5.45 21.49
CA PRO A 324 25.60 -5.75 20.17
C PRO A 324 24.08 -5.98 20.19
N ILE A 325 23.49 -6.32 21.35
CA ILE A 325 22.03 -6.47 21.47
C ILE A 325 21.40 -5.09 21.52
N ALA A 326 21.90 -4.18 22.36
CA ALA A 326 21.43 -2.80 22.36
C ALA A 326 21.61 -2.13 20.98
N ALA A 327 22.73 -2.37 20.29
CA ALA A 327 22.98 -1.86 18.94
C ALA A 327 21.93 -2.34 17.90
N LEU A 328 21.42 -3.57 18.04
CA LEU A 328 20.42 -4.14 17.14
C LEU A 328 18.99 -3.69 17.44
N PHE A 329 18.66 -3.47 18.72
CA PHE A 329 17.28 -3.34 19.18
C PHE A 329 16.91 -1.96 19.74
N ASN A 330 17.84 -1.02 19.80
CA ASN A 330 17.47 0.37 20.09
C ASN A 330 16.60 0.94 18.97
N GLU A 331 15.66 1.79 19.36
CA GLU A 331 14.66 2.40 18.48
C GLU A 331 14.92 3.90 18.34
N GLU A 332 16.21 4.27 18.33
CA GLU A 332 16.65 5.62 17.98
C GLU A 332 16.33 5.90 16.50
N LEU A 333 16.18 7.18 16.15
CA LEU A 333 15.96 7.57 14.75
C LEU A 333 17.16 7.18 13.88
N GLY A 334 16.90 6.90 12.61
CA GLY A 334 17.93 6.54 11.64
C GLY A 334 17.34 5.79 10.46
N ALA A 335 18.21 5.33 9.57
CA ALA A 335 17.82 4.52 8.42
C ALA A 335 18.97 3.63 7.95
N VAL A 336 18.63 2.55 7.25
CA VAL A 336 19.60 1.77 6.47
C VAL A 336 19.40 2.09 4.98
N ILE A 337 20.50 2.37 4.30
CA ILE A 337 20.53 2.56 2.84
C ILE A 337 21.39 1.51 2.16
N GLN A 338 20.95 1.07 0.99
CA GLN A 338 21.77 0.32 0.06
C GLN A 338 22.33 1.25 -1.00
N VAL A 339 23.64 1.17 -1.23
CA VAL A 339 24.36 1.96 -2.22
C VAL A 339 25.24 1.08 -3.07
N SER A 340 25.56 1.50 -4.30
CA SER A 340 26.56 0.78 -5.09
C SER A 340 27.94 0.88 -4.43
N ALA A 341 28.76 -0.14 -4.60
CA ALA A 341 30.11 -0.16 -4.03
C ALA A 341 30.93 1.07 -4.46
N GLU A 342 30.76 1.52 -5.71
CA GLU A 342 31.39 2.72 -6.28
C GLU A 342 30.99 4.01 -5.55
N HIS A 343 29.71 4.18 -5.21
CA HIS A 343 29.21 5.41 -4.58
C HIS A 343 29.28 5.41 -3.05
N THR A 344 29.61 4.27 -2.42
CA THR A 344 29.66 4.11 -0.95
C THR A 344 30.36 5.26 -0.24
N ASN A 345 31.59 5.59 -0.65
CA ASN A 345 32.39 6.62 0.03
C ASN A 345 31.80 8.02 -0.13
N ALA A 346 31.33 8.36 -1.34
CA ALA A 346 30.76 9.67 -1.62
C ALA A 346 29.44 9.89 -0.85
N VAL A 347 28.61 8.85 -0.76
CA VAL A 347 27.37 8.90 0.03
C VAL A 347 27.68 8.98 1.52
N ALA A 348 28.61 8.16 2.03
CA ALA A 348 29.00 8.22 3.43
C ALA A 348 29.56 9.60 3.82
N GLU A 349 30.45 10.18 3.00
CA GLU A 349 31.01 11.52 3.21
C GLU A 349 29.90 12.58 3.24
N ARG A 350 28.93 12.52 2.33
CA ARG A 350 27.78 13.46 2.31
C ARG A 350 27.00 13.46 3.62
N PHE A 351 26.70 12.28 4.16
CA PHE A 351 25.96 12.17 5.42
C PHE A 351 26.83 12.56 6.63
N SER A 352 28.11 12.20 6.63
CA SER A 352 29.06 12.63 7.67
C SER A 352 29.27 14.15 7.68
N ASP A 353 29.36 14.80 6.51
CA ASP A 353 29.42 16.26 6.38
C ASP A 353 28.13 16.93 6.86
N ALA A 354 26.99 16.23 6.75
CA ALA A 354 25.71 16.63 7.31
C ALA A 354 25.64 16.45 8.85
N GLY A 355 26.66 15.85 9.45
CA GLY A 355 26.77 15.56 10.89
C GLY A 355 26.10 14.26 11.33
N VAL A 356 25.69 13.40 10.38
CA VAL A 356 25.09 12.08 10.65
C VAL A 356 26.20 11.04 10.84
N ASP A 357 26.09 10.23 11.89
CA ASP A 357 27.00 9.12 12.10
C ASP A 357 26.68 8.01 11.09
N VAL A 358 27.69 7.63 10.30
CA VAL A 358 27.54 6.64 9.22
C VAL A 358 28.35 5.40 9.55
N HIS A 359 27.70 4.24 9.53
CA HIS A 359 28.35 2.96 9.77
C HIS A 359 28.19 2.03 8.57
N LEU A 360 29.31 1.55 8.04
CA LEU A 360 29.32 0.47 7.06
C LEU A 360 28.98 -0.85 7.77
N LEU A 361 27.82 -1.41 7.45
CA LEU A 361 27.34 -2.65 8.07
C LEU A 361 27.86 -3.89 7.34
N GLY A 362 28.03 -3.84 6.02
CA GLY A 362 28.33 -5.01 5.20
C GLY A 362 27.46 -5.02 3.95
N GLY A 363 26.95 -6.18 3.55
CA GLY A 363 26.23 -6.29 2.28
C GLY A 363 25.43 -7.56 2.11
N LEU A 364 25.03 -7.80 0.85
CA LEU A 364 24.25 -8.96 0.46
C LEU A 364 25.12 -10.23 0.46
N ASN A 365 24.50 -11.38 0.75
CA ASN A 365 25.13 -12.70 0.59
C ASN A 365 24.32 -13.59 -0.36
N ASN A 366 24.89 -14.73 -0.74
CA ASN A 366 24.32 -15.69 -1.69
C ASN A 366 23.76 -16.96 -1.02
N HIS A 367 23.50 -16.93 0.29
CA HIS A 367 23.11 -18.13 1.06
C HIS A 367 21.71 -18.05 1.67
N GLN A 368 20.87 -17.07 1.26
CA GLN A 368 19.50 -16.86 1.77
C GLN A 368 19.42 -16.85 3.31
N THR A 369 20.49 -16.38 3.96
CA THR A 369 20.61 -16.27 5.41
C THR A 369 20.83 -14.83 5.83
N VAL A 370 20.24 -14.46 6.96
CA VAL A 370 20.59 -13.24 7.68
C VAL A 370 21.67 -13.60 8.69
N GLU A 371 22.84 -12.99 8.54
CA GLU A 371 24.01 -13.20 9.38
C GLU A 371 24.39 -11.91 10.09
N ILE A 372 24.34 -11.92 11.42
CA ILE A 372 24.83 -10.84 12.26
C ILE A 372 26.16 -11.26 12.85
N ILE A 373 27.18 -10.43 12.65
CA ILE A 373 28.57 -10.66 13.05
C ILE A 373 28.95 -9.62 14.10
N ASN A 374 29.73 -10.04 15.09
CA ASN A 374 30.37 -9.13 16.05
C ASN A 374 31.81 -9.61 16.30
N LYS A 375 32.79 -8.71 16.20
CA LYS A 375 34.23 -9.03 16.37
C LYS A 375 34.66 -10.23 15.51
N LYS A 376 34.23 -10.25 14.23
CA LYS A 376 34.49 -11.34 13.27
C LYS A 376 33.94 -12.72 13.68
N SER A 377 33.03 -12.78 14.65
CA SER A 377 32.39 -14.00 15.11
C SER A 377 30.88 -13.93 14.86
N PRO A 378 30.24 -15.03 14.41
CA PRO A 378 28.80 -15.04 14.17
C PRO A 378 28.06 -14.87 15.50
N LEU A 379 27.28 -13.80 15.62
CA LEU A 379 26.41 -13.53 16.76
C LEU A 379 25.03 -14.17 16.56
N PHE A 380 24.49 -14.09 15.34
CA PHE A 380 23.21 -14.67 14.96
C PHE A 380 23.24 -15.10 13.49
N LYS A 381 22.62 -16.24 13.18
CA LYS A 381 22.47 -16.74 11.81
C LYS A 381 21.21 -17.58 11.67
N ARG A 382 20.26 -17.16 10.83
CA ARG A 382 19.07 -17.94 10.48
C ARG A 382 18.72 -17.76 9.01
N SER A 383 17.90 -18.67 8.46
CA SER A 383 17.42 -18.51 7.09
C SER A 383 16.47 -17.31 7.02
N ARG A 384 16.49 -16.59 5.89
CA ARG A 384 15.57 -15.49 5.62
C ARG A 384 14.11 -15.98 5.69
N ALA A 385 13.83 -17.17 5.17
CA ALA A 385 12.49 -17.76 5.18
C ALA A 385 11.97 -18.01 6.60
N ASP A 386 12.79 -18.54 7.52
CA ASP A 386 12.38 -18.77 8.91
C ASP A 386 12.05 -17.46 9.64
N LEU A 387 12.86 -16.43 9.40
CA LEU A 387 12.63 -15.09 9.95
C LEU A 387 11.37 -14.46 9.37
N GLN A 388 11.14 -14.56 8.07
CA GLN A 388 9.94 -14.01 7.44
C GLN A 388 8.67 -14.77 7.88
N ARG A 389 8.72 -16.10 8.05
CA ARG A 389 7.61 -16.88 8.62
C ARG A 389 7.32 -16.45 10.06
N THR A 390 8.35 -16.22 10.86
CA THR A 390 8.20 -15.71 12.22
C THR A 390 7.51 -14.33 12.22
N TRP A 391 8.00 -13.42 11.38
CA TRP A 391 7.45 -12.07 11.24
C TRP A 391 6.02 -12.09 10.68
N SER A 392 5.67 -13.04 9.82
CA SER A 392 4.34 -13.15 9.21
C SER A 392 3.32 -13.90 10.06
N GLU A 393 3.75 -14.55 11.15
CA GLU A 393 2.91 -15.43 11.96
C GLU A 393 1.69 -14.71 12.54
N THR A 394 1.85 -13.46 12.99
CA THR A 394 0.74 -12.64 13.50
C THR A 394 -0.31 -12.38 12.42
N SER A 395 0.11 -11.97 11.22
CA SER A 395 -0.80 -11.75 10.10
C SER A 395 -1.53 -13.03 9.69
N TYR A 396 -0.81 -14.15 9.61
CA TYR A 396 -1.38 -15.45 9.32
C TYR A 396 -2.47 -15.82 10.34
N ARG A 397 -2.16 -15.73 11.64
CA ARG A 397 -3.12 -16.10 12.70
C ARG A 397 -4.35 -15.20 12.68
N MET A 398 -4.18 -13.90 12.45
CA MET A 398 -5.30 -12.97 12.34
C MET A 398 -6.19 -13.26 11.13
N ALA A 399 -5.58 -13.53 9.96
CA ALA A 399 -6.32 -13.90 8.76
C ALA A 399 -7.04 -15.24 8.94
N ALA A 400 -6.39 -16.27 9.50
CA ALA A 400 -7.00 -17.58 9.73
C ALA A 400 -8.18 -17.54 10.73
N LEU A 401 -8.19 -16.58 11.65
CA LEU A 401 -9.32 -16.35 12.57
C LEU A 401 -10.49 -15.60 11.93
N ARG A 402 -10.22 -14.78 10.90
CA ARG A 402 -11.18 -13.85 10.30
C ARG A 402 -11.75 -14.35 8.96
N ASP A 403 -10.90 -14.99 8.15
CA ASP A 403 -11.10 -15.35 6.75
C ASP A 403 -11.14 -16.88 6.60
N ASN A 404 -11.09 -17.39 5.36
CA ASN A 404 -10.89 -18.82 5.12
C ASN A 404 -9.47 -19.25 5.56
N ALA A 405 -9.40 -20.12 6.57
CA ALA A 405 -8.15 -20.60 7.16
C ALA A 405 -7.24 -21.34 6.17
N ASP A 406 -7.79 -22.03 5.17
CA ASP A 406 -6.99 -22.73 4.16
C ASP A 406 -6.25 -21.72 3.27
N CYS A 407 -6.94 -20.65 2.83
CA CYS A 407 -6.31 -19.56 2.08
C CYS A 407 -5.21 -18.87 2.91
N ALA A 408 -5.50 -18.57 4.19
CA ALA A 408 -4.50 -17.97 5.08
C ALA A 408 -3.26 -18.87 5.26
N TRP A 409 -3.46 -20.19 5.33
CA TRP A 409 -2.36 -21.15 5.39
C TRP A 409 -1.56 -21.22 4.08
N GLU A 410 -2.23 -21.26 2.92
CA GLU A 410 -1.58 -21.26 1.60
C GLU A 410 -0.65 -20.04 1.42
N GLU A 411 -1.12 -18.84 1.78
CA GLU A 411 -0.30 -17.62 1.72
C GLU A 411 0.90 -17.70 2.69
N PHE A 412 0.68 -18.15 3.92
CA PHE A 412 1.72 -18.26 4.93
C PHE A 412 2.80 -19.30 4.57
N ASP A 413 2.38 -20.46 4.05
CA ASP A 413 3.31 -21.54 3.72
C ASP A 413 4.15 -21.22 2.48
N ASN A 414 3.62 -20.43 1.55
CA ASN A 414 4.36 -19.99 0.36
C ASN A 414 5.61 -19.15 0.68
N ILE A 415 5.73 -18.58 1.88
CA ILE A 415 6.94 -17.82 2.30
C ILE A 415 8.23 -18.67 2.19
N ALA A 416 8.12 -19.99 2.43
CA ALA A 416 9.24 -20.93 2.37
C ALA A 416 9.53 -21.47 0.97
N SER A 417 8.72 -21.15 -0.04
CA SER A 417 8.91 -21.65 -1.40
C SER A 417 10.16 -21.05 -2.06
N ASP A 418 10.55 -21.59 -3.21
CA ASP A 418 11.48 -20.95 -4.13
C ASP A 418 10.66 -20.22 -5.20
N ASP A 419 10.31 -18.98 -4.91
CA ASP A 419 9.41 -18.18 -5.72
C ASP A 419 10.16 -16.97 -6.32
N PRO A 420 10.20 -16.84 -7.66
CA PRO A 420 10.97 -15.79 -8.33
C PRO A 420 10.35 -14.39 -8.22
N GLY A 421 9.14 -14.28 -7.66
CA GLY A 421 8.39 -13.03 -7.58
C GLY A 421 7.61 -12.73 -8.86
N LEU A 422 6.89 -11.61 -8.86
CA LEU A 422 6.22 -11.09 -10.04
C LEU A 422 7.24 -10.92 -11.18
N SER A 423 6.77 -11.20 -12.39
CA SER A 423 7.58 -11.14 -13.61
C SER A 423 6.75 -10.62 -14.79
N VAL A 424 7.45 -10.24 -15.86
CA VAL A 424 6.84 -9.69 -17.08
C VAL A 424 7.44 -10.37 -18.30
N ASN A 425 6.59 -10.74 -19.26
CA ASN A 425 6.96 -11.08 -20.62
C ASN A 425 5.85 -10.55 -21.54
N LEU A 426 6.18 -9.64 -22.45
CA LEU A 426 5.23 -9.02 -23.37
C LEU A 426 5.46 -9.50 -24.80
N SER A 427 4.38 -9.87 -25.50
CA SER A 427 4.41 -10.21 -26.93
C SER A 427 4.38 -8.98 -27.86
N TYR A 428 4.45 -7.78 -27.28
CA TYR A 428 4.44 -6.48 -27.94
C TYR A 428 5.30 -5.48 -27.15
N ASP A 429 5.63 -4.36 -27.79
CA ASP A 429 6.31 -3.24 -27.15
C ASP A 429 5.25 -2.31 -26.49
N PRO A 430 5.27 -2.09 -25.16
CA PRO A 430 4.31 -1.21 -24.49
C PRO A 430 4.44 0.26 -24.92
N SER A 431 5.59 0.66 -25.46
CA SER A 431 5.81 2.01 -26.01
C SER A 431 5.26 2.21 -27.43
N ASP A 432 4.88 1.12 -28.12
CA ASP A 432 4.27 1.19 -29.45
C ASP A 432 2.82 1.71 -29.38
N ASP A 433 2.66 2.99 -29.72
CA ASP A 433 1.35 3.63 -29.80
C ASP A 433 0.64 3.33 -31.12
N ILE A 434 0.02 2.15 -31.18
CA ILE A 434 -0.80 1.73 -32.32
C ILE A 434 -2.04 2.63 -32.55
N ALA A 435 -2.41 3.48 -31.59
CA ALA A 435 -3.52 4.42 -31.72
C ALA A 435 -3.10 5.73 -32.39
N ALA A 436 -1.81 6.04 -32.44
CA ALA A 436 -1.27 7.32 -32.92
C ALA A 436 -1.75 7.72 -34.33
N PRO A 437 -1.82 6.83 -35.36
CA PRO A 437 -2.33 7.21 -36.68
C PRO A 437 -3.76 7.75 -36.64
N TYR A 438 -4.58 7.20 -35.74
CA TYR A 438 -5.98 7.56 -35.59
C TYR A 438 -6.16 8.81 -34.73
N VAL A 439 -5.36 8.96 -33.66
CA VAL A 439 -5.29 10.19 -32.86
C VAL A 439 -4.88 11.38 -33.72
N ASN A 440 -3.87 11.21 -34.58
CA ASN A 440 -3.34 12.25 -35.46
C ASN A 440 -4.33 12.69 -36.56
N SER A 441 -5.38 11.90 -36.82
CA SER A 441 -6.48 12.31 -37.71
C SER A 441 -7.35 13.43 -37.10
N GLY A 442 -7.29 13.60 -35.78
CA GLY A 442 -8.14 14.52 -35.02
C GLY A 442 -9.55 14.01 -34.71
N VAL A 443 -9.94 12.84 -35.25
CA VAL A 443 -11.24 12.23 -34.95
C VAL A 443 -11.16 11.47 -33.64
N ARG A 444 -11.99 11.89 -32.67
CA ARG A 444 -12.14 11.24 -31.35
C ARG A 444 -13.51 10.57 -31.26
N PRO A 445 -13.61 9.24 -31.39
CA PRO A 445 -14.87 8.54 -31.23
C PRO A 445 -15.41 8.68 -29.80
N ALA A 446 -16.72 8.84 -29.66
CA ALA A 446 -17.34 8.92 -28.34
C ALA A 446 -17.47 7.53 -27.70
N VAL A 447 -17.08 7.44 -26.43
CA VAL A 447 -17.25 6.24 -25.59
C VAL A 447 -18.02 6.60 -24.33
N ALA A 448 -19.05 5.80 -24.01
CA ALA A 448 -19.82 5.97 -22.79
C ALA A 448 -19.08 5.34 -21.62
N ILE A 449 -18.55 6.19 -20.73
CA ILE A 449 -18.00 5.79 -19.44
C ILE A 449 -19.19 5.63 -18.49
N LEU A 450 -19.74 4.41 -18.46
CA LEU A 450 -20.99 4.11 -17.81
C LEU A 450 -20.80 3.91 -16.31
N ARG A 451 -21.60 4.62 -15.52
CA ARG A 451 -21.62 4.51 -14.06
C ARG A 451 -23.03 4.51 -13.46
N GLU A 452 -23.14 3.96 -12.26
CA GLU A 452 -24.31 3.97 -11.38
C GLU A 452 -23.91 4.52 -10.01
N GLN A 453 -24.89 4.83 -9.14
CA GLN A 453 -24.63 5.17 -7.75
C GLN A 453 -23.74 4.12 -7.06
N GLY A 454 -22.59 4.55 -6.53
CA GLY A 454 -21.61 3.68 -5.87
C GLY A 454 -20.47 3.20 -6.77
N VAL A 455 -20.54 3.39 -8.09
CA VAL A 455 -19.39 3.23 -9.00
C VAL A 455 -18.34 4.30 -8.67
N ASN A 456 -17.07 3.91 -8.56
CA ASN A 456 -16.00 4.78 -8.06
C ASN A 456 -14.71 4.75 -8.92
N SER A 457 -14.68 3.95 -9.99
CA SER A 457 -13.48 3.78 -10.84
C SER A 457 -13.65 4.35 -12.25
N HIS A 458 -14.54 5.34 -12.42
CA HIS A 458 -14.93 5.87 -13.73
C HIS A 458 -13.97 6.96 -14.24
N LEU A 459 -13.25 7.65 -13.35
CA LEU A 459 -12.35 8.74 -13.74
C LEU A 459 -11.06 8.22 -14.37
N GLU A 460 -10.43 7.22 -13.74
CA GLU A 460 -9.25 6.56 -14.28
C GLU A 460 -9.56 5.77 -15.55
N MET A 461 -10.77 5.19 -15.66
CA MET A 461 -11.27 4.58 -16.89
C MET A 461 -11.38 5.62 -18.01
N ALA A 462 -11.99 6.77 -17.73
CA ALA A 462 -12.08 7.87 -18.68
C ALA A 462 -10.69 8.35 -19.11
N ALA A 463 -9.75 8.50 -18.18
CA ALA A 463 -8.38 8.93 -18.48
C ALA A 463 -7.63 7.96 -19.41
N ALA A 464 -7.78 6.65 -19.17
CA ALA A 464 -7.16 5.63 -20.03
C ALA A 464 -7.73 5.64 -21.47
N PHE A 465 -9.05 5.79 -21.62
CA PHE A 465 -9.69 5.95 -22.93
C PHE A 465 -9.34 7.29 -23.60
N ASP A 466 -9.28 8.38 -22.84
CA ASP A 466 -8.90 9.71 -23.33
C ASP A 466 -7.47 9.71 -23.91
N ARG A 467 -6.53 9.07 -23.19
CA ARG A 467 -5.14 8.85 -23.64
C ARG A 467 -5.07 8.03 -24.92
N ALA A 468 -5.96 7.06 -25.11
CA ALA A 468 -6.07 6.28 -26.35
C ALA A 468 -6.75 7.03 -27.51
N GLY A 469 -7.24 8.26 -27.30
CA GLY A 469 -7.80 9.09 -28.36
C GLY A 469 -9.32 9.15 -28.44
N PHE A 470 -10.04 8.75 -27.40
CA PHE A 470 -11.51 8.79 -27.36
C PHE A 470 -12.05 10.10 -26.76
N ASP A 471 -13.26 10.47 -27.12
CA ASP A 471 -14.06 11.42 -26.34
C ASP A 471 -14.80 10.63 -25.25
N ALA A 472 -14.21 10.61 -24.05
CA ALA A 472 -14.72 9.86 -22.90
C ALA A 472 -15.86 10.63 -22.22
N VAL A 473 -17.09 10.14 -22.37
CA VAL A 473 -18.30 10.82 -21.89
C VAL A 473 -18.80 10.17 -20.62
N ASP A 474 -18.95 10.95 -19.55
CA ASP A 474 -19.65 10.51 -18.33
C ASP A 474 -21.12 10.21 -18.65
N VAL A 475 -21.52 8.95 -18.46
CA VAL A 475 -22.91 8.51 -18.64
C VAL A 475 -23.36 7.83 -17.37
N HIS A 476 -24.13 8.56 -16.56
CA HIS A 476 -24.80 7.96 -15.41
C HIS A 476 -26.06 7.22 -15.86
N MET A 477 -26.44 6.13 -15.18
CA MET A 477 -27.70 5.42 -15.45
C MET A 477 -28.92 6.35 -15.41
N SER A 478 -28.89 7.39 -14.57
CA SER A 478 -29.95 8.41 -14.52
C SER A 478 -30.03 9.29 -15.78
N ASP A 479 -28.94 9.43 -16.55
CA ASP A 479 -28.95 10.13 -17.84
C ASP A 479 -29.69 9.32 -18.90
N LEU A 480 -29.47 8.00 -18.91
CA LEU A 480 -30.20 7.09 -19.79
C LEU A 480 -31.68 7.02 -19.40
N LEU A 481 -32.00 6.87 -18.11
CA LEU A 481 -33.37 6.83 -17.59
C LEU A 481 -34.16 8.10 -17.89
N ALA A 482 -33.51 9.26 -17.88
CA ALA A 482 -34.14 10.54 -18.19
C ALA A 482 -34.07 10.92 -19.68
N GLY A 483 -33.46 10.08 -20.54
CA GLY A 483 -33.27 10.36 -21.96
C GLY A 483 -32.33 11.53 -22.26
N ARG A 484 -31.45 11.93 -21.33
CA ARG A 484 -30.43 12.96 -21.54
C ARG A 484 -29.30 12.48 -22.46
N ARG A 485 -29.10 11.16 -22.52
CA ARG A 485 -28.14 10.47 -23.39
C ARG A 485 -28.78 9.20 -23.95
N GLN A 486 -28.31 8.74 -25.09
CA GLN A 486 -28.72 7.46 -25.67
C GLN A 486 -27.51 6.61 -26.04
N LEU A 487 -27.57 5.29 -25.84
CA LEU A 487 -26.45 4.41 -26.18
C LEU A 487 -26.13 4.37 -27.67
N SER A 488 -27.09 4.72 -28.53
CA SER A 488 -26.89 4.91 -29.97
C SER A 488 -25.89 6.00 -30.33
N ASP A 489 -25.62 6.92 -29.40
CA ASP A 489 -24.71 8.06 -29.61
C ASP A 489 -23.22 7.64 -29.52
N PHE A 490 -22.94 6.40 -29.12
CA PHE A 490 -21.60 5.93 -28.79
C PHE A 490 -21.17 4.74 -29.66
N GLY A 491 -19.86 4.63 -29.91
CA GLY A 491 -19.25 3.42 -30.49
C GLY A 491 -18.97 2.35 -29.43
N GLY A 492 -18.71 2.77 -28.18
CA GLY A 492 -18.38 1.88 -27.07
C GLY A 492 -19.15 2.19 -25.79
N VAL A 493 -19.45 1.15 -25.01
CA VAL A 493 -20.01 1.26 -23.65
C VAL A 493 -19.08 0.55 -22.66
N ILE A 494 -18.59 1.29 -21.68
CA ILE A 494 -17.62 0.80 -20.70
C ILE A 494 -18.27 0.83 -19.32
N ALA A 495 -18.64 -0.34 -18.81
CA ALA A 495 -19.18 -0.47 -17.47
C ALA A 495 -18.02 -0.47 -16.46
N CYS A 496 -17.96 0.58 -15.63
CA CYS A 496 -16.84 0.84 -14.73
C CYS A 496 -16.92 0.08 -13.41
N GLY A 497 -15.79 -0.02 -12.70
CA GLY A 497 -15.70 -0.67 -11.39
C GLY A 497 -16.19 0.18 -10.20
N GLY A 498 -16.44 -0.48 -9.07
CA GLY A 498 -16.85 0.14 -7.81
C GLY A 498 -17.78 -0.74 -6.99
N PHE A 499 -18.67 -0.13 -6.22
CA PHE A 499 -19.62 -0.82 -5.34
C PHE A 499 -21.03 -0.30 -5.63
N SER A 500 -21.55 -0.56 -6.84
CA SER A 500 -22.89 -0.08 -7.18
C SER A 500 -23.93 -0.62 -6.18
N TYR A 501 -24.73 0.29 -5.62
CA TYR A 501 -25.65 0.00 -4.50
C TYR A 501 -24.98 -0.65 -3.26
N GLY A 502 -23.68 -0.48 -3.07
CA GLY A 502 -22.92 -1.13 -1.98
C GLY A 502 -22.87 -2.65 -2.10
N ASP A 503 -23.02 -3.20 -3.31
CA ASP A 503 -23.10 -4.64 -3.63
C ASP A 503 -24.22 -5.40 -2.89
N VAL A 504 -25.20 -4.67 -2.34
CA VAL A 504 -26.38 -5.26 -1.71
C VAL A 504 -27.20 -6.00 -2.77
N LEU A 505 -27.67 -7.21 -2.43
CA LEU A 505 -28.32 -8.17 -3.32
C LEU A 505 -27.39 -8.88 -4.33
N GLY A 506 -26.07 -8.75 -4.14
CA GLY A 506 -25.01 -9.30 -4.97
C GLY A 506 -24.35 -8.22 -5.83
N ALA A 507 -23.03 -8.28 -5.99
CA ALA A 507 -22.29 -7.25 -6.70
C ALA A 507 -22.71 -7.16 -8.18
N GLY A 508 -22.97 -5.93 -8.65
CA GLY A 508 -23.45 -5.64 -10.01
C GLY A 508 -24.91 -6.06 -10.31
N GLU A 509 -25.59 -6.77 -9.40
CA GLU A 509 -26.96 -7.28 -9.59
C GLU A 509 -27.99 -6.16 -9.60
N GLY A 510 -27.90 -5.21 -8.66
CA GLY A 510 -28.82 -4.06 -8.60
C GLY A 510 -28.77 -3.23 -9.88
N TRP A 511 -27.56 -2.95 -10.35
CA TRP A 511 -27.32 -2.21 -11.58
C TRP A 511 -27.86 -2.94 -12.83
N ALA A 512 -27.54 -4.23 -12.98
CA ALA A 512 -28.06 -5.04 -14.08
C ALA A 512 -29.60 -5.14 -14.05
N LYS A 513 -30.21 -5.31 -12.86
CA LYS A 513 -31.67 -5.40 -12.70
C LYS A 513 -32.36 -4.07 -13.00
N THR A 514 -31.74 -2.93 -12.71
CA THR A 514 -32.23 -1.60 -13.16
C THR A 514 -32.36 -1.55 -14.69
N VAL A 515 -31.39 -2.12 -15.42
CA VAL A 515 -31.47 -2.25 -16.89
C VAL A 515 -32.58 -3.23 -17.28
N LEU A 516 -32.59 -4.44 -16.72
CA LEU A 516 -33.51 -5.51 -17.13
C LEU A 516 -34.99 -5.21 -16.85
N PHE A 517 -35.29 -4.52 -15.74
CA PHE A 517 -36.66 -4.25 -15.30
C PHE A 517 -37.24 -2.95 -15.84
N ASN A 518 -36.45 -2.16 -16.58
CA ASN A 518 -36.94 -1.02 -17.32
C ASN A 518 -36.89 -1.34 -18.82
N GLU A 519 -38.05 -1.58 -19.45
CA GLU A 519 -38.12 -2.03 -20.84
C GLU A 519 -37.40 -1.09 -21.82
N GLN A 520 -37.54 0.22 -21.65
CA GLN A 520 -36.88 1.19 -22.52
C GLN A 520 -35.35 1.09 -22.44
N ILE A 521 -34.81 0.95 -21.22
CA ILE A 521 -33.37 0.84 -21.01
C ILE A 521 -32.88 -0.53 -21.48
N ARG A 522 -33.57 -1.61 -21.13
CA ARG A 522 -33.27 -2.97 -21.61
C ARG A 522 -33.14 -3.00 -23.14
N ASP A 523 -34.13 -2.45 -23.84
CA ASP A 523 -34.18 -2.47 -25.30
C ASP A 523 -33.05 -1.61 -25.90
N GLN A 524 -32.68 -0.50 -25.24
CA GLN A 524 -31.54 0.34 -25.64
C GLN A 524 -30.20 -0.40 -25.49
N PHE A 525 -29.97 -1.11 -24.39
CA PHE A 525 -28.78 -1.95 -24.19
C PHE A 525 -28.74 -3.11 -25.20
N GLN A 526 -29.86 -3.81 -25.39
CA GLN A 526 -29.94 -4.91 -26.35
C GLN A 526 -29.65 -4.44 -27.78
N ALA A 527 -30.24 -3.32 -28.21
CA ALA A 527 -29.98 -2.74 -29.52
C ALA A 527 -28.50 -2.33 -29.67
N PHE A 528 -27.89 -1.80 -28.61
CA PHE A 528 -26.46 -1.47 -28.61
C PHE A 528 -25.58 -2.71 -28.80
N PHE A 529 -25.81 -3.80 -28.05
CA PHE A 529 -25.00 -5.01 -28.16
C PHE A 529 -25.15 -5.75 -29.51
N GLN A 530 -26.30 -5.60 -30.18
CA GLN A 530 -26.58 -6.23 -31.47
C GLN A 530 -25.99 -5.49 -32.68
N ARG A 531 -25.59 -4.23 -32.53
CA ARG A 531 -24.92 -3.47 -33.57
C ARG A 531 -23.60 -4.13 -33.96
N PRO A 532 -23.25 -4.27 -35.25
CA PRO A 532 -21.99 -4.89 -35.66
C PRO A 532 -20.75 -3.99 -35.45
N ASP A 533 -20.96 -2.69 -35.28
CA ASP A 533 -19.95 -1.64 -35.15
C ASP A 533 -19.72 -1.19 -33.69
N SER A 534 -20.37 -1.84 -32.72
CA SER A 534 -20.25 -1.50 -31.30
C SER A 534 -19.29 -2.42 -30.54
N PHE A 535 -18.75 -1.92 -29.44
CA PHE A 535 -17.94 -2.70 -28.49
C PHE A 535 -18.31 -2.41 -27.04
N SER A 536 -17.98 -3.33 -26.13
CA SER A 536 -18.26 -3.20 -24.69
C SER A 536 -17.19 -3.81 -23.82
N LEU A 537 -16.86 -3.12 -22.72
CA LEU A 537 -15.94 -3.62 -21.70
C LEU A 537 -16.63 -3.54 -20.33
N GLY A 538 -16.56 -4.62 -19.57
CA GLY A 538 -16.93 -4.63 -18.17
C GLY A 538 -15.71 -4.88 -17.30
N VAL A 539 -15.39 -3.94 -16.41
CA VAL A 539 -14.29 -4.08 -15.45
C VAL A 539 -14.83 -4.17 -14.03
N CYS A 540 -14.40 -5.19 -13.27
CA CYS A 540 -14.78 -5.43 -11.88
C CYS A 540 -16.30 -5.38 -11.64
N ASN A 541 -16.85 -4.31 -11.08
CA ASN A 541 -18.30 -4.16 -10.90
C ASN A 541 -19.08 -4.09 -12.23
N GLY A 542 -18.48 -3.50 -13.26
CA GLY A 542 -19.01 -3.56 -14.60
C GLY A 542 -18.91 -4.94 -15.24
N CYS A 543 -17.88 -5.72 -14.89
CA CYS A 543 -17.77 -7.14 -15.27
C CYS A 543 -18.95 -7.93 -14.68
N GLN A 544 -19.20 -7.78 -13.37
CA GLN A 544 -20.32 -8.40 -12.67
C GLN A 544 -21.67 -7.97 -13.28
N MET A 545 -21.87 -6.67 -13.51
CA MET A 545 -23.09 -6.13 -14.11
C MET A 545 -23.35 -6.72 -15.50
N LEU A 546 -22.37 -6.68 -16.41
CA LEU A 546 -22.53 -7.23 -17.75
C LEU A 546 -22.69 -8.76 -17.75
N SER A 547 -22.09 -9.48 -16.79
CA SER A 547 -22.30 -10.92 -16.63
C SER A 547 -23.78 -11.25 -16.34
N ASN A 548 -24.47 -10.38 -15.60
CA ASN A 548 -25.90 -10.49 -15.33
C ASN A 548 -26.78 -10.01 -16.51
N LEU A 549 -26.21 -9.28 -17.47
CA LEU A 549 -26.88 -8.88 -18.73
C LEU A 549 -26.58 -9.81 -19.90
N LYS A 550 -25.92 -10.96 -19.68
CA LYS A 550 -25.49 -11.85 -20.77
C LYS A 550 -26.59 -12.31 -21.72
N THR A 551 -27.86 -12.30 -21.29
CA THR A 551 -29.02 -12.62 -22.15
C THR A 551 -29.29 -11.57 -23.23
N LEU A 552 -28.77 -10.35 -23.07
CA LEU A 552 -28.86 -9.26 -24.05
C LEU A 552 -27.64 -9.20 -24.97
N ILE A 553 -26.55 -9.90 -24.64
CA ILE A 553 -25.26 -9.82 -25.31
C ILE A 553 -25.07 -11.05 -26.20
N PRO A 554 -24.98 -10.88 -27.54
CA PRO A 554 -24.72 -12.00 -28.44
C PRO A 554 -23.40 -12.72 -28.10
N GLY A 555 -23.41 -14.05 -28.06
CA GLY A 555 -22.20 -14.83 -27.84
C GLY A 555 -21.72 -14.89 -26.38
N ALA A 556 -22.52 -14.45 -25.42
CA ALA A 556 -22.20 -14.44 -23.99
C ALA A 556 -22.83 -15.61 -23.20
N GLU A 557 -23.42 -16.60 -23.88
CA GLU A 557 -24.24 -17.65 -23.24
C GLU A 557 -23.46 -18.45 -22.18
N LEU A 558 -22.16 -18.63 -22.43
CA LEU A 558 -21.23 -19.42 -21.60
C LEU A 558 -20.59 -18.62 -20.45
N TRP A 559 -20.86 -17.31 -20.33
CA TRP A 559 -20.24 -16.50 -19.29
C TRP A 559 -20.64 -16.98 -17.88
N PRO A 560 -19.67 -17.00 -16.95
CA PRO A 560 -19.92 -17.31 -15.55
C PRO A 560 -20.67 -16.16 -14.86
N ARG A 561 -21.12 -16.40 -13.64
CA ARG A 561 -21.40 -15.34 -12.67
C ARG A 561 -20.13 -15.08 -11.85
N PHE A 562 -20.06 -13.93 -11.21
CA PHE A 562 -18.98 -13.61 -10.28
C PHE A 562 -19.57 -13.49 -8.87
N VAL A 563 -19.00 -14.24 -7.93
CA VAL A 563 -19.52 -14.41 -6.56
C VAL A 563 -18.41 -14.21 -5.54
N ARG A 564 -18.77 -14.27 -4.24
CA ARG A 564 -17.84 -14.15 -3.11
C ARG A 564 -16.55 -14.95 -3.32
N ASN A 565 -15.43 -14.29 -3.06
CA ASN A 565 -14.09 -14.90 -3.11
C ASN A 565 -14.01 -16.13 -2.20
N HIS A 566 -13.19 -17.11 -2.58
CA HIS A 566 -12.96 -18.29 -1.73
C HIS A 566 -12.31 -17.96 -0.38
N SER A 567 -11.54 -16.87 -0.30
CA SER A 567 -10.97 -16.36 0.96
C SER A 567 -12.02 -15.84 1.94
N GLU A 568 -13.28 -15.65 1.50
CA GLU A 568 -14.34 -14.96 2.24
C GLU A 568 -14.02 -13.50 2.56
N GLN A 569 -13.01 -12.93 1.89
CA GLN A 569 -12.50 -11.58 2.14
C GLN A 569 -12.40 -10.74 0.86
N PHE A 570 -12.41 -9.42 1.03
CA PHE A 570 -12.02 -8.50 -0.04
C PHE A 570 -10.53 -8.63 -0.33
N GLU A 571 -10.15 -8.69 -1.60
CA GLU A 571 -8.76 -8.86 -2.01
C GLU A 571 -8.29 -7.65 -2.82
N ALA A 572 -7.45 -6.83 -2.18
CA ALA A 572 -6.63 -5.82 -2.85
C ALA A 572 -5.24 -6.40 -3.10
N ARG A 573 -4.98 -6.86 -4.33
CA ARG A 573 -3.73 -7.54 -4.70
C ARG A 573 -3.15 -6.94 -5.99
N PHE A 574 -1.87 -7.20 -6.22
CA PHE A 574 -1.22 -6.96 -7.50
C PHE A 574 -0.77 -8.32 -8.01
N SER A 575 -1.58 -8.91 -8.89
CA SER A 575 -1.52 -10.34 -9.21
C SER A 575 -1.02 -10.56 -10.62
N LEU A 576 -0.25 -11.63 -10.82
CA LEU A 576 0.25 -12.02 -12.13
C LEU A 576 -0.87 -12.64 -12.96
N VAL A 577 -1.02 -12.19 -14.21
CA VAL A 577 -1.99 -12.75 -15.15
C VAL A 577 -1.33 -13.04 -16.50
N ARG A 578 -1.90 -13.99 -17.24
CA ARG A 578 -1.61 -14.23 -18.65
C ARG A 578 -2.79 -13.85 -19.51
N VAL A 579 -2.52 -13.19 -20.62
CA VAL A 579 -3.50 -12.95 -21.68
C VAL A 579 -3.58 -14.19 -22.57
N GLU A 580 -4.78 -14.74 -22.69
CA GLU A 580 -5.05 -15.92 -23.52
C GLU A 580 -5.46 -15.51 -24.95
N GLU A 581 -5.22 -16.39 -25.91
CA GLU A 581 -5.74 -16.21 -27.27
C GLU A 581 -7.28 -16.29 -27.23
N SER A 582 -7.95 -15.21 -27.65
CA SER A 582 -9.41 -15.11 -27.63
C SER A 582 -9.91 -14.14 -28.71
N PRO A 583 -11.21 -14.17 -29.06
CA PRO A 583 -11.80 -13.20 -29.98
C PRO A 583 -11.72 -11.75 -29.51
N SER A 584 -11.43 -11.48 -28.23
CA SER A 584 -11.47 -10.13 -27.63
C SER A 584 -10.75 -9.09 -28.47
N ILE A 585 -11.48 -8.07 -28.92
CA ILE A 585 -10.89 -6.94 -29.67
C ILE A 585 -9.88 -6.15 -28.81
N PHE A 586 -10.08 -6.15 -27.49
CA PHE A 586 -9.28 -5.39 -26.54
C PHE A 586 -7.90 -5.99 -26.32
N LEU A 587 -7.76 -7.30 -26.51
CA LEU A 587 -6.54 -8.07 -26.20
C LEU A 587 -5.78 -8.50 -27.46
N GLN A 588 -6.14 -7.94 -28.62
CA GLN A 588 -5.47 -8.21 -29.89
C GLN A 588 -3.97 -7.91 -29.81
N GLY A 589 -3.16 -8.88 -30.24
CA GLY A 589 -1.70 -8.80 -30.19
C GLY A 589 -1.07 -8.89 -28.79
N MET A 590 -1.87 -9.16 -27.74
CA MET A 590 -1.37 -9.32 -26.37
C MET A 590 -1.28 -10.80 -25.93
N ALA A 591 -1.88 -11.73 -26.68
CA ALA A 591 -1.89 -13.16 -26.34
C ALA A 591 -0.48 -13.69 -26.07
N GLY A 592 -0.37 -14.53 -25.04
CA GLY A 592 0.90 -15.07 -24.54
C GLY A 592 1.66 -14.15 -23.58
N SER A 593 1.32 -12.85 -23.51
CA SER A 593 1.91 -11.94 -22.53
C SER A 593 1.52 -12.34 -21.12
N HIS A 594 2.44 -12.19 -20.17
CA HIS A 594 2.13 -12.16 -18.75
C HIS A 594 2.72 -10.93 -18.08
N MET A 595 1.94 -10.32 -17.20
CA MET A 595 2.30 -9.14 -16.44
C MET A 595 1.37 -8.99 -15.24
N PRO A 596 1.78 -8.28 -14.17
CA PRO A 596 0.90 -8.05 -13.04
C PRO A 596 -0.21 -7.03 -13.36
N ILE A 597 -1.31 -7.12 -12.63
CA ILE A 597 -2.47 -6.22 -12.77
C ILE A 597 -3.12 -5.96 -11.40
N ALA A 598 -3.76 -4.80 -11.25
CA ALA A 598 -4.48 -4.44 -10.04
C ALA A 598 -5.74 -5.31 -9.83
N ILE A 599 -5.89 -5.84 -8.62
CA ILE A 599 -7.04 -6.60 -8.13
C ILE A 599 -7.66 -5.84 -6.96
N SER A 600 -8.97 -5.65 -6.98
CA SER A 600 -9.73 -5.05 -5.88
C SER A 600 -11.19 -5.50 -5.93
N HIS A 601 -11.47 -6.66 -5.36
CA HIS A 601 -12.83 -7.20 -5.31
C HIS A 601 -13.05 -8.18 -4.14
N GLY A 602 -14.28 -8.22 -3.62
CA GLY A 602 -14.75 -9.25 -2.68
C GLY A 602 -15.62 -10.33 -3.33
N GLU A 603 -16.11 -10.09 -4.54
CA GLU A 603 -16.99 -11.00 -5.29
C GLU A 603 -16.45 -11.25 -6.72
N GLY A 604 -15.20 -11.70 -6.83
CA GLY A 604 -14.54 -11.94 -8.12
C GLY A 604 -14.43 -13.40 -8.54
N ARG A 605 -14.95 -14.34 -7.76
CA ARG A 605 -14.83 -15.78 -8.07
C ARG A 605 -15.78 -16.16 -9.20
N ALA A 606 -15.26 -16.68 -10.30
CA ALA A 606 -16.07 -17.20 -11.39
C ALA A 606 -16.85 -18.46 -10.96
N GLU A 607 -18.17 -18.40 -11.08
CA GLU A 607 -19.09 -19.51 -10.83
C GLU A 607 -19.84 -19.90 -12.11
N PHE A 608 -19.65 -21.15 -12.54
CA PHE A 608 -20.32 -21.70 -13.72
C PHE A 608 -21.57 -22.48 -13.33
N SER A 609 -22.59 -22.45 -14.19
CA SER A 609 -23.86 -23.17 -13.96
C SER A 609 -23.69 -24.70 -13.89
N SER A 610 -22.63 -25.23 -14.49
CA SER A 610 -22.23 -26.64 -14.42
C SER A 610 -20.80 -26.83 -14.95
N GLN A 611 -20.16 -27.94 -14.61
CA GLN A 611 -18.87 -28.33 -15.21
C GLN A 611 -18.94 -28.35 -16.75
N LYS A 612 -20.05 -28.85 -17.32
CA LYS A 612 -20.26 -28.86 -18.78
C LYS A 612 -20.27 -27.47 -19.41
N ALA A 613 -20.76 -26.45 -18.68
CA ALA A 613 -20.74 -25.07 -19.17
C ALA A 613 -19.32 -24.52 -19.18
N MET A 614 -18.54 -24.80 -18.13
CA MET A 614 -17.13 -24.46 -18.07
C MET A 614 -16.33 -25.15 -19.19
N ASP A 615 -16.51 -26.47 -19.37
CA ASP A 615 -15.81 -27.23 -20.41
C ASP A 615 -16.09 -26.66 -21.82
N ARG A 616 -17.33 -26.22 -22.07
CA ARG A 616 -17.69 -25.54 -23.32
C ARG A 616 -17.01 -24.19 -23.46
N LEU A 617 -16.93 -23.39 -22.39
CA LEU A 617 -16.22 -22.11 -22.42
C LEU A 617 -14.74 -22.36 -22.78
N LEU A 618 -14.10 -23.31 -22.11
CA LEU A 618 -12.71 -23.69 -22.35
C LEU A 618 -12.47 -24.14 -23.80
N ALA A 619 -13.42 -24.87 -24.40
CA ALA A 619 -13.34 -25.31 -25.79
C ALA A 619 -13.71 -24.24 -26.83
N SER A 620 -14.20 -23.06 -26.41
CA SER A 620 -14.74 -22.01 -27.29
C SER A 620 -13.79 -20.83 -27.54
N ASN A 621 -12.56 -20.87 -27.00
CA ASN A 621 -11.60 -19.76 -27.02
C ASN A 621 -12.14 -18.44 -26.41
N GLN A 622 -13.16 -18.51 -25.54
CA GLN A 622 -13.74 -17.32 -24.90
C GLN A 622 -13.07 -16.95 -23.58
N VAL A 623 -12.09 -17.72 -23.10
CA VAL A 623 -11.26 -17.32 -21.94
C VAL A 623 -10.22 -16.31 -22.43
N ALA A 624 -10.22 -15.13 -21.83
CA ALA A 624 -9.38 -14.01 -22.25
C ALA A 624 -8.18 -13.78 -21.32
N MET A 625 -8.31 -14.16 -20.03
CA MET A 625 -7.28 -13.90 -19.04
C MET A 625 -7.31 -14.94 -17.91
N ARG A 626 -6.12 -15.34 -17.45
CA ARG A 626 -5.94 -16.26 -16.31
C ARG A 626 -4.93 -15.75 -15.30
N PHE A 627 -5.15 -16.01 -14.02
CA PHE A 627 -4.15 -15.85 -12.97
C PHE A 627 -3.01 -16.85 -13.15
N LEU A 628 -1.78 -16.39 -12.91
CA LEU A 628 -0.59 -17.22 -12.85
C LEU A 628 0.02 -17.19 -11.44
N ASN A 629 0.69 -18.28 -11.06
CA ASN A 629 1.70 -18.21 -10.02
C ASN A 629 2.99 -17.60 -10.60
N ASN A 630 3.92 -17.24 -9.72
CA ASN A 630 5.17 -16.60 -10.12
C ASN A 630 6.11 -17.54 -10.90
N GLN A 631 5.87 -18.85 -10.90
CA GLN A 631 6.55 -19.82 -11.77
C GLN A 631 5.96 -19.88 -13.19
N GLY A 632 4.96 -19.04 -13.51
CA GLY A 632 4.35 -18.95 -14.84
C GLY A 632 3.27 -20.00 -15.14
N GLN A 633 2.84 -20.77 -14.13
CA GLN A 633 1.79 -21.78 -14.24
C GLN A 633 0.44 -21.18 -13.89
N ILE A 634 -0.66 -21.75 -14.41
CA ILE A 634 -2.01 -21.33 -14.03
C ILE A 634 -2.18 -21.47 -12.52
N ALA A 635 -2.56 -20.39 -11.85
CA ALA A 635 -2.67 -20.35 -10.40
C ALA A 635 -3.89 -21.16 -9.92
N ALA A 636 -3.63 -22.15 -9.09
CA ALA A 636 -4.65 -22.94 -8.41
C ALA A 636 -4.79 -22.61 -6.91
N THR A 637 -3.84 -21.85 -6.35
CA THR A 637 -3.74 -21.57 -4.91
C THR A 637 -3.78 -20.07 -4.62
N TYR A 638 -4.20 -19.72 -3.41
CA TYR A 638 -4.17 -18.39 -2.87
C TYR A 638 -2.74 -17.98 -2.44
N PRO A 639 -2.33 -16.70 -2.55
CA PRO A 639 -3.06 -15.57 -3.11
C PRO A 639 -2.78 -15.33 -4.61
N ALA A 640 -1.99 -16.19 -5.27
CA ALA A 640 -1.70 -16.07 -6.70
C ALA A 640 -2.99 -16.09 -7.54
N ASN A 641 -3.94 -16.95 -7.17
CA ASN A 641 -5.35 -16.85 -7.54
C ASN A 641 -6.13 -16.25 -6.35
N PRO A 642 -6.36 -14.92 -6.33
CA PRO A 642 -6.85 -14.23 -5.14
C PRO A 642 -8.29 -14.58 -4.79
N ASN A 643 -9.10 -15.03 -5.76
CA ASN A 643 -10.53 -15.26 -5.55
C ASN A 643 -10.95 -16.74 -5.63
N GLY A 644 -10.04 -17.64 -6.01
CA GLY A 644 -10.33 -19.07 -6.15
C GLY A 644 -11.12 -19.42 -7.40
N SER A 645 -11.03 -18.62 -8.46
CA SER A 645 -11.71 -18.93 -9.73
C SER A 645 -11.16 -20.21 -10.36
N PRO A 646 -12.02 -21.13 -10.85
CA PRO A 646 -11.58 -22.35 -11.51
C PRO A 646 -10.65 -22.07 -12.70
N ASP A 647 -9.58 -22.85 -12.82
CA ASP A 647 -8.58 -22.75 -13.90
C ASP A 647 -7.96 -21.33 -14.01
N GLY A 648 -7.94 -20.58 -12.90
CA GLY A 648 -7.43 -19.22 -12.82
C GLY A 648 -8.22 -18.18 -13.63
N ILE A 649 -9.41 -18.51 -14.15
CA ILE A 649 -10.17 -17.64 -15.06
C ILE A 649 -10.50 -16.31 -14.38
N THR A 650 -10.14 -15.20 -15.01
CA THR A 650 -10.40 -13.84 -14.48
C THR A 650 -10.87 -12.85 -15.55
N GLY A 651 -10.91 -13.28 -16.81
CA GLY A 651 -11.54 -12.54 -17.90
C GLY A 651 -12.05 -13.45 -19.01
N VAL A 652 -13.15 -13.04 -19.65
CA VAL A 652 -13.83 -13.75 -20.75
C VAL A 652 -14.30 -12.79 -21.83
N SER A 653 -14.42 -13.25 -23.07
CA SER A 653 -14.97 -12.48 -24.20
C SER A 653 -16.28 -13.07 -24.71
N SER A 654 -17.06 -12.29 -25.46
CA SER A 654 -18.12 -12.83 -26.33
C SER A 654 -17.48 -13.64 -27.47
N SER A 655 -18.26 -14.51 -28.11
CA SER A 655 -17.78 -15.32 -29.24
C SER A 655 -17.40 -14.49 -30.47
N ASP A 656 -17.97 -13.29 -30.62
CA ASP A 656 -17.60 -12.32 -31.66
C ASP A 656 -16.52 -11.32 -31.22
N GLY A 657 -16.07 -11.38 -29.96
CA GLY A 657 -14.96 -10.59 -29.44
C GLY A 657 -15.27 -9.14 -29.05
N ARG A 658 -16.44 -8.62 -29.41
CA ARG A 658 -16.77 -7.20 -29.23
C ARG A 658 -17.16 -6.84 -27.80
N ALA A 659 -17.54 -7.82 -26.98
CA ALA A 659 -17.73 -7.66 -25.55
C ALA A 659 -16.64 -8.42 -24.78
N THR A 660 -16.04 -7.79 -23.77
CA THR A 660 -15.04 -8.41 -22.89
C THR A 660 -15.33 -8.08 -21.43
N LEU A 661 -15.23 -9.09 -20.57
CA LEU A 661 -15.37 -8.98 -19.12
C LEU A 661 -14.03 -9.30 -18.47
N MET A 662 -13.64 -8.52 -17.46
CA MET A 662 -12.49 -8.83 -16.63
C MET A 662 -12.69 -8.30 -15.21
N MET A 663 -12.34 -9.12 -14.21
CA MET A 663 -12.35 -8.71 -12.81
C MET A 663 -11.17 -7.79 -12.42
N PRO A 664 -9.95 -7.96 -12.97
CA PRO A 664 -8.84 -7.04 -12.74
C PRO A 664 -9.07 -5.66 -13.37
N HIS A 665 -8.32 -4.66 -12.88
CA HIS A 665 -8.45 -3.25 -13.28
C HIS A 665 -7.26 -2.78 -14.14
N PRO A 666 -7.30 -2.92 -15.48
CA PRO A 666 -6.23 -2.40 -16.35
C PRO A 666 -6.14 -0.87 -16.34
N GLU A 667 -7.25 -0.17 -16.11
CA GLU A 667 -7.36 1.29 -16.08
C GLU A 667 -6.74 1.92 -14.83
N ARG A 668 -6.45 1.12 -13.80
CA ARG A 668 -5.75 1.60 -12.61
C ARG A 668 -4.23 1.51 -12.75
N VAL A 669 -3.73 0.83 -13.78
CA VAL A 669 -2.30 0.52 -13.98
C VAL A 669 -1.87 0.68 -15.44
N TYR A 670 -2.53 1.57 -16.19
CA TYR A 670 -2.19 1.85 -17.60
C TYR A 670 -0.92 2.70 -17.73
N ARG A 671 -0.55 3.46 -16.70
CA ARG A 671 0.75 4.12 -16.60
C ARG A 671 1.71 3.26 -15.78
N THR A 672 2.98 3.25 -16.16
CA THR A 672 4.02 2.51 -15.42
C THR A 672 4.07 2.94 -13.97
N VAL A 673 4.02 4.26 -13.71
CA VAL A 673 4.09 4.83 -12.35
C VAL A 673 2.93 4.44 -11.44
N GLN A 674 1.85 3.85 -11.96
CA GLN A 674 0.72 3.37 -11.15
C GLN A 674 0.88 1.89 -10.73
N ASN A 675 1.91 1.19 -11.23
CA ASN A 675 2.13 -0.21 -10.92
C ASN A 675 2.92 -0.33 -9.62
N SER A 676 2.39 -1.10 -8.66
CA SER A 676 3.05 -1.38 -7.37
C SER A 676 4.48 -1.90 -7.57
N TRP A 677 4.68 -2.74 -8.58
CA TRP A 677 5.99 -3.16 -9.04
C TRP A 677 5.98 -3.22 -10.57
N HIS A 678 7.11 -2.87 -11.18
CA HIS A 678 7.30 -2.98 -12.61
C HIS A 678 8.79 -3.18 -12.92
N PRO A 679 9.14 -3.71 -14.10
CA PRO A 679 10.51 -3.66 -14.61
C PRO A 679 11.03 -2.22 -14.74
N ASP A 680 12.31 -1.99 -14.47
CA ASP A 680 12.95 -0.66 -14.49
C ASP A 680 13.01 -0.05 -15.89
N ASP A 681 12.96 -0.86 -16.95
CA ASP A 681 13.11 -0.44 -18.34
C ASP A 681 11.81 0.06 -18.98
N TRP A 682 10.69 0.02 -18.25
CA TRP A 682 9.42 0.56 -18.74
C TRP A 682 9.46 2.09 -18.83
N GLY A 683 8.87 2.61 -19.92
CA GLY A 683 8.65 4.04 -20.12
C GLY A 683 7.42 4.55 -19.38
N GLU A 684 6.73 5.54 -19.94
CA GLU A 684 5.52 6.13 -19.35
C GLU A 684 4.31 5.17 -19.36
N ASP A 685 4.09 4.50 -20.50
CA ASP A 685 2.97 3.58 -20.68
C ASP A 685 3.29 2.22 -20.07
N GLY A 686 2.42 1.77 -19.17
CA GLY A 686 2.43 0.40 -18.68
C GLY A 686 1.82 -0.54 -19.72
N ALA A 687 2.04 -1.84 -19.53
CA ALA A 687 1.56 -2.88 -20.45
C ALA A 687 0.04 -2.75 -20.76
N TRP A 688 -0.78 -2.39 -19.77
CA TRP A 688 -2.23 -2.36 -19.92
C TRP A 688 -2.76 -1.21 -20.78
N MET A 689 -1.94 -0.21 -21.14
CA MET A 689 -2.35 0.85 -22.07
C MET A 689 -2.79 0.30 -23.44
N ARG A 690 -2.25 -0.87 -23.83
CA ARG A 690 -2.56 -1.53 -25.10
C ARG A 690 -4.05 -1.88 -25.26
N ILE A 691 -4.76 -2.17 -24.17
CA ILE A 691 -6.21 -2.48 -24.19
C ILE A 691 -7.02 -1.32 -24.81
N PHE A 692 -6.73 -0.11 -24.37
CA PHE A 692 -7.44 1.09 -24.79
C PHE A 692 -7.06 1.49 -26.22
N ARG A 693 -5.78 1.33 -26.58
CA ARG A 693 -5.29 1.54 -27.95
C ARG A 693 -5.88 0.54 -28.95
N ASN A 694 -6.03 -0.72 -28.56
CA ASN A 694 -6.69 -1.75 -29.36
C ASN A 694 -8.17 -1.39 -29.62
N ALA A 695 -8.89 -0.90 -28.60
CA ALA A 695 -10.24 -0.38 -28.80
C ALA A 695 -10.25 0.78 -29.79
N ARG A 696 -9.30 1.73 -29.70
CA ARG A 696 -9.22 2.85 -30.66
C ARG A 696 -9.03 2.36 -32.10
N LYS A 697 -8.17 1.36 -32.29
CA LYS A 697 -7.89 0.74 -33.59
C LYS A 697 -9.09 -0.01 -34.18
N PHE A 698 -9.97 -0.57 -33.34
CA PHE A 698 -11.14 -1.33 -33.80
C PHE A 698 -12.26 -0.44 -34.38
N VAL A 699 -12.40 0.78 -33.87
CA VAL A 699 -13.52 1.68 -34.22
C VAL A 699 -13.37 2.35 -35.58
N ASP A 700 -12.14 2.39 -36.11
CA ASP A 700 -11.82 2.86 -37.47
C ASP A 700 -11.59 1.66 -38.40
#